data_AF-A0A7V2LMY0-F1
#
_entry.id   AF-A0A7V2LMY0-F1
#
_cell.length_a   1.000
_cell.length_b   1.000
_cell.length_c   1.000
_cell.angle_alpha   90.00
_cell.angle_beta   90.00
_cell.angle_gamma   90.00
#
_symmetry.space_group_name_H-M   'P 1'
#
loop_
_entity.id
_entity.type
_entity.pdbx_description
1 polymer ?
#
loop_
_entity_poly.entity_id
_entity_poly.type
_entity_poly.pdbx_seq_one_letter_code
_entity_poly.pdbx_strand_id
1 'polypeptide(L)'
;MIRVVSGFALFLIVLVAGFLASCASFSPPILPSSLPETPALTPTGDDALRRALAAYDIRPLEPLPDIDPDKIELGRMLFFDKELGGNRDTSCATCHHPDYAGGDGIPLSVGTGGLGLGPERLRGAMRPLVPRNAPELFNRGQVEWRTMFWDSRVEGDSETGFTMPAEFEGDLPDGLENVVAAQALFPITSGAEMRGGRGDVDVFGRDNELGRRAGDDLAGVWQDLMLRMTAIPEYRAMFAAVYPDVATEDLSIVHAVNAIAAFEIAGFTFLDSPWDRYLRGDDGALSEQAKQGALLFYGKAGCVGCHNGKLLTDQQHHNIAAPQIGPGKGREAPYTDLGRFRETADPADRYAFRTPPLRNVTLTGPWLHDGAYDSLEAVIRHHLDPQAALAAYDQSHLPPHVQSDSRWSEAVAAEMIETLDPLVAALPDLSDEEVMALLAFLDALTDPAAADLSHLLPDRVPSGLPVPDRIEGPTAFANVTAQAGIAAPHFDGYQVMGQAWADVDLDGWLDLYLTDGGGPNRLYRNNGDGSFDLSPVADQVALPDHRSSGAVFADYDNDGWADLYVVGRGPNVLFHNDGGAGFSDVTGAAGVGDAGVGKTASWGDYDGDGFLDLFVANWACSPGCPHPLEGDKDRLFHNNGDGTFTDVTLLLGPHTRGASFVAAFTDYDNDGDADIYLVLDEFITPIGNKLWRNDGPGCGGWCFEMVAAEAGADASVMGMGLSVDDFDADGDFDFYFAEAGEMTLLRNDGEGHFESVASEAGVALDDSTIGWGSISLDYDNDGYRDIYQALMLWNDRTSPYNPLFHNNGDGTFTNLDFASGAADPGPSIGVAYADYDNDGWVDFVLGNYHRSYQLYHNEALAAGDNHWLTLKLVGGGPVNRDAVGAKAFVTTGDGRTQVQEVRCGLAMGSGNALALYFGLGPESGAQVEIRWPDGTSQALGFLAADQAYEIRYDAPPVMSKRSETSP
;
A
#
# COMPACT_ATOMS: atom_id res chain seq x y z
N MET A 1 -40.04 -16.20 -34.11
CA MET A 1 -40.34 -16.43 -35.55
C MET A 1 -39.96 -15.16 -36.33
N ILE A 2 -39.39 -15.27 -37.54
CA ILE A 2 -39.61 -14.41 -38.74
C ILE A 2 -39.71 -12.87 -38.48
N ARG A 3 -38.82 -11.95 -38.93
CA ARG A 3 -37.83 -11.86 -40.04
C ARG A 3 -36.67 -10.90 -39.63
N VAL A 4 -35.39 -11.05 -40.04
CA VAL A 4 -34.71 -10.67 -41.33
C VAL A 4 -35.02 -9.21 -41.77
N VAL A 5 -34.10 -8.26 -42.04
CA VAL A 5 -32.84 -8.17 -42.86
C VAL A 5 -31.95 -7.07 -42.20
N SER A 6 -30.62 -7.13 -42.01
CA SER A 6 -29.44 -7.18 -42.94
C SER A 6 -29.42 -6.05 -44.01
N GLY A 7 -28.31 -5.38 -44.37
CA GLY A 7 -26.93 -5.35 -43.85
C GLY A 7 -25.97 -4.60 -44.81
N PHE A 8 -24.93 -3.92 -44.29
CA PHE A 8 -23.70 -3.34 -44.91
C PHE A 8 -23.64 -2.82 -46.37
N ALA A 9 -22.92 -1.70 -46.56
CA ALA A 9 -22.65 -1.04 -47.87
C ALA A 9 -21.24 -1.36 -48.44
N LEU A 10 -21.00 -1.08 -49.74
CA LEU A 10 -19.75 -1.45 -50.43
C LEU A 10 -19.33 -0.45 -51.56
N PHE A 11 -18.07 0.03 -51.48
CA PHE A 11 -17.12 0.52 -52.52
C PHE A 11 -17.56 1.33 -53.80
N LEU A 12 -17.13 2.61 -53.84
CA LEU A 12 -16.03 3.21 -54.65
C LEU A 12 -15.99 3.22 -56.22
N ILE A 13 -15.29 4.23 -56.79
CA ILE A 13 -14.63 4.41 -58.15
C ILE A 13 -15.30 5.44 -59.11
N VAL A 14 -14.82 6.71 -59.27
CA VAL A 14 -13.72 7.28 -60.14
C VAL A 14 -14.09 7.35 -61.64
N LEU A 15 -14.11 8.49 -62.39
CA LEU A 15 -13.07 9.45 -62.91
C LEU A 15 -13.67 10.90 -63.11
N VAL A 16 -13.05 11.95 -63.74
CA VAL A 16 -11.76 12.70 -63.59
C VAL A 16 -11.62 13.80 -64.71
N ALA A 17 -10.81 14.87 -64.48
CA ALA A 17 -10.41 16.00 -65.39
C ALA A 17 -11.44 17.12 -65.69
N GLY A 18 -11.10 18.42 -65.88
CA GLY A 18 -9.82 19.19 -65.87
C GLY A 18 -10.11 20.70 -66.12
N PHE A 19 -9.18 21.67 -66.23
CA PHE A 19 -7.70 21.68 -66.17
C PHE A 19 -7.14 23.13 -65.89
N LEU A 20 -5.84 23.37 -66.09
CA LEU A 20 -5.03 24.57 -65.70
C LEU A 20 -5.37 25.96 -66.32
N ALA A 21 -5.09 27.02 -65.54
CA ALA A 21 -4.45 28.27 -66.00
C ALA A 21 -3.72 29.00 -64.84
N SER A 22 -2.50 29.52 -65.05
CA SER A 22 -1.72 30.26 -64.03
C SER A 22 -0.78 31.28 -64.69
N CYS A 23 -0.66 32.49 -64.10
CA CYS A 23 0.40 33.51 -64.26
C CYS A 23 0.09 34.74 -63.36
N ALA A 24 1.02 35.57 -62.89
CA ALA A 24 2.46 35.42 -62.63
C ALA A 24 3.02 36.72 -61.99
N SER A 25 3.98 36.60 -61.06
CA SER A 25 5.03 37.62 -60.80
C SER A 25 6.21 37.01 -60.04
N PHE A 26 7.42 37.57 -60.20
CA PHE A 26 8.70 36.94 -59.84
C PHE A 26 9.37 37.52 -58.57
N SER A 27 10.30 36.75 -58.01
CA SER A 27 11.20 36.99 -56.86
C SER A 27 12.46 37.81 -57.23
N PRO A 28 13.53 37.92 -56.39
CA PRO A 28 13.69 38.15 -54.94
C PRO A 28 14.66 39.37 -54.72
N PRO A 29 15.53 39.50 -53.69
CA PRO A 29 15.52 39.08 -52.27
C PRO A 29 15.58 40.31 -51.30
N ILE A 30 15.83 40.11 -50.00
CA ILE A 30 16.74 40.90 -49.09
C ILE A 30 16.52 40.51 -47.61
N LEU A 31 17.60 40.36 -46.85
CA LEU A 31 17.66 40.55 -45.39
C LEU A 31 18.33 41.91 -45.14
N PRO A 32 17.85 42.78 -44.22
CA PRO A 32 18.35 42.63 -42.84
C PRO A 32 17.42 43.10 -41.69
N SER A 33 17.74 42.63 -40.49
CA SER A 33 17.66 43.34 -39.19
C SER A 33 16.51 44.32 -38.90
N SER A 34 15.43 43.80 -38.31
CA SER A 34 14.91 44.26 -37.01
C SER A 34 13.91 43.25 -36.46
N LEU A 35 13.82 43.10 -35.13
CA LEU A 35 12.69 42.41 -34.51
C LEU A 35 11.39 43.19 -34.84
N PRO A 36 10.25 42.53 -35.11
CA PRO A 36 8.96 43.19 -35.04
C PRO A 36 8.69 43.59 -33.58
N GLU A 37 8.21 44.81 -33.37
CA GLU A 37 7.80 45.27 -32.03
C GLU A 37 6.61 44.46 -31.54
N THR A 38 6.62 44.04 -30.27
CA THR A 38 5.51 43.35 -29.63
C THR A 38 4.26 44.23 -29.61
N PRO A 39 3.05 43.67 -29.84
CA PRO A 39 1.81 44.42 -29.67
C PRO A 39 1.70 44.92 -28.22
N ALA A 40 1.56 46.23 -28.03
CA ALA A 40 1.48 46.82 -26.70
C ALA A 40 0.15 46.50 -26.03
N LEU A 41 0.17 45.61 -25.03
CA LEU A 41 -0.94 45.43 -24.10
C LEU A 41 -1.05 46.62 -23.13
N THR A 42 -2.28 47.03 -22.88
CA THR A 42 -2.62 48.08 -21.91
C THR A 42 -3.20 47.47 -20.63
N PRO A 43 -3.05 48.09 -19.45
CA PRO A 43 -2.04 49.08 -19.04
C PRO A 43 -1.27 48.58 -17.80
N THR A 44 0.03 48.30 -17.93
CA THR A 44 0.86 47.81 -16.81
C THR A 44 1.12 48.88 -15.74
N GLY A 45 1.41 48.42 -14.51
CA GLY A 45 1.76 49.25 -13.36
C GLY A 45 0.65 49.41 -12.32
N ASP A 46 1.09 49.69 -11.08
CA ASP A 46 0.27 49.67 -9.85
C ASP A 46 -0.91 50.64 -9.92
N ASP A 47 -0.70 51.77 -10.59
CA ASP A 47 -1.67 52.82 -10.85
C ASP A 47 -2.92 52.31 -11.61
N ALA A 48 -2.76 51.31 -12.50
CA ALA A 48 -3.87 50.65 -13.19
C ALA A 48 -4.58 49.64 -12.29
N LEU A 49 -3.83 48.80 -11.58
CA LEU A 49 -4.38 47.79 -10.69
C LEU A 49 -5.14 48.43 -9.50
N ARG A 50 -4.60 49.47 -8.89
CA ARG A 50 -5.27 50.25 -7.83
C ARG A 50 -6.57 50.91 -8.32
N ARG A 51 -6.69 51.25 -9.62
CA ARG A 51 -7.97 51.69 -10.22
C ARG A 51 -8.99 50.56 -10.40
N ALA A 52 -8.56 49.36 -10.77
CA ALA A 52 -9.43 48.20 -10.86
C ALA A 52 -9.98 47.81 -9.48
N LEU A 53 -9.09 47.70 -8.48
CA LEU A 53 -9.45 47.33 -7.10
C LEU A 53 -10.41 48.33 -6.43
N ALA A 54 -10.27 49.62 -6.72
CA ALA A 54 -11.18 50.66 -6.25
C ALA A 54 -12.62 50.54 -6.81
N ALA A 55 -12.85 49.78 -7.88
CA ALA A 55 -14.19 49.50 -8.40
C ALA A 55 -14.92 48.38 -7.63
N TYR A 56 -14.17 47.54 -6.89
CA TYR A 56 -14.68 46.39 -6.14
C TYR A 56 -14.48 46.51 -4.62
N ASP A 57 -14.05 47.68 -4.14
CA ASP A 57 -13.75 48.00 -2.72
C ASP A 57 -12.84 46.97 -2.02
N ILE A 58 -11.84 46.45 -2.74
CA ILE A 58 -10.90 45.44 -2.22
C ILE A 58 -9.98 46.06 -1.18
N ARG A 59 -9.88 45.41 -0.01
CA ARG A 59 -9.11 45.84 1.15
C ARG A 59 -8.37 44.64 1.78
N PRO A 60 -7.29 44.87 2.55
CA PRO A 60 -6.71 43.81 3.37
C PRO A 60 -7.74 43.17 4.31
N LEU A 61 -7.48 41.93 4.71
CA LEU A 61 -8.15 41.34 5.87
C LEU A 61 -7.79 42.09 7.17
N GLU A 62 -8.65 41.98 8.17
CA GLU A 62 -8.49 42.66 9.46
C GLU A 62 -7.98 41.64 10.51
N PRO A 63 -7.16 42.05 11.49
CA PRO A 63 -6.82 41.17 12.61
C PRO A 63 -8.06 40.69 13.35
N LEU A 64 -8.03 39.45 13.84
CA LEU A 64 -9.10 38.91 14.67
C LEU A 64 -9.22 39.70 15.99
N PRO A 65 -10.38 39.66 16.66
CA PRO A 65 -10.48 39.98 18.09
C PRO A 65 -9.56 39.07 18.92
N ASP A 66 -9.17 39.51 20.11
CA ASP A 66 -8.45 38.66 21.07
C ASP A 66 -9.32 37.44 21.45
N ILE A 67 -8.79 36.24 21.23
CA ILE A 67 -9.40 34.95 21.61
C ILE A 67 -8.65 34.42 22.84
N ASP A 68 -9.38 33.77 23.76
CA ASP A 68 -8.82 33.18 24.97
C ASP A 68 -7.77 32.08 24.66
N PRO A 69 -6.50 32.22 25.09
CA PRO A 69 -5.46 31.23 24.84
C PRO A 69 -5.76 29.84 25.42
N ASP A 70 -6.40 29.76 26.58
CA ASP A 70 -6.73 28.46 27.20
C ASP A 70 -7.82 27.73 26.38
N LYS A 71 -8.68 28.50 25.69
CA LYS A 71 -9.70 28.01 24.77
C LYS A 71 -9.11 27.56 23.43
N ILE A 72 -8.12 28.28 22.91
CA ILE A 72 -7.34 27.85 21.73
C ILE A 72 -6.65 26.53 22.04
N GLU A 73 -6.00 26.37 23.19
CA GLU A 73 -5.28 25.12 23.51
C GLU A 73 -6.23 23.94 23.77
N LEU A 74 -7.38 24.17 24.43
CA LEU A 74 -8.45 23.17 24.54
C LEU A 74 -8.97 22.75 23.15
N GLY A 75 -9.20 23.72 22.26
CA GLY A 75 -9.62 23.47 20.88
C GLY A 75 -8.60 22.68 20.07
N ARG A 76 -7.32 23.03 20.20
CA ARG A 76 -6.19 22.37 19.54
C ARG A 76 -6.10 20.91 19.97
N MET A 77 -6.11 20.67 21.28
CA MET A 77 -6.09 19.30 21.79
C MET A 77 -7.28 18.48 21.28
N LEU A 78 -8.50 19.03 21.32
CA LEU A 78 -9.69 18.33 20.79
C LEU A 78 -9.60 18.06 19.27
N PHE A 79 -9.07 18.99 18.47
CA PHE A 79 -8.98 18.86 17.01
C PHE A 79 -8.07 17.68 16.58
N PHE A 80 -6.97 17.44 17.30
CA PHE A 80 -6.05 16.32 17.06
C PHE A 80 -6.41 15.03 17.80
N ASP A 81 -7.35 15.05 18.76
CA ASP A 81 -7.62 13.87 19.59
C ASP A 81 -8.63 12.91 18.95
N LYS A 82 -8.12 11.75 18.55
CA LYS A 82 -8.90 10.63 17.99
C LYS A 82 -9.96 10.10 18.97
N GLU A 83 -9.92 10.44 20.26
CA GLU A 83 -10.98 10.11 21.23
C GLU A 83 -12.32 10.81 20.89
N LEU A 84 -12.36 11.77 19.94
CA LEU A 84 -13.62 12.24 19.32
C LEU A 84 -14.18 11.31 18.23
N GLY A 85 -13.37 10.41 17.66
CA GLY A 85 -13.81 9.40 16.69
C GLY A 85 -14.36 8.15 17.35
N GLY A 86 -15.44 7.57 16.84
CA GLY A 86 -16.11 6.39 17.42
C GLY A 86 -15.16 5.21 17.60
N ASN A 87 -14.40 4.89 16.54
CA ASN A 87 -13.37 3.85 16.51
C ASN A 87 -12.01 4.28 17.10
N ARG A 88 -11.86 5.55 17.53
CA ARG A 88 -10.59 6.10 18.04
C ARG A 88 -9.40 6.04 17.06
N ASP A 89 -9.71 5.97 15.77
CA ASP A 89 -8.78 5.93 14.63
C ASP A 89 -8.74 7.26 13.83
N THR A 90 -9.66 8.19 14.11
CA THR A 90 -9.93 9.39 13.29
C THR A 90 -10.19 10.59 14.19
N SER A 91 -9.50 11.71 13.92
CA SER A 91 -9.66 13.02 14.55
C SER A 91 -10.19 14.05 13.54
N CYS A 92 -10.31 15.33 13.93
CA CYS A 92 -10.58 16.40 12.95
C CYS A 92 -9.35 16.64 12.06
N ALA A 93 -8.15 16.58 12.64
CA ALA A 93 -6.88 16.74 11.94
C ALA A 93 -6.62 15.65 10.87
N THR A 94 -7.23 14.47 11.01
CA THR A 94 -7.04 13.34 10.09
C THR A 94 -7.46 13.64 8.65
N CYS A 95 -8.46 14.53 8.44
CA CYS A 95 -8.90 14.98 7.11
C CYS A 95 -8.60 16.47 6.85
N HIS A 96 -7.94 17.14 7.80
CA HIS A 96 -7.65 18.58 7.78
C HIS A 96 -6.22 18.82 8.33
N HIS A 97 -5.25 18.04 7.86
CA HIS A 97 -3.93 17.99 8.50
C HIS A 97 -3.11 19.25 8.18
N PRO A 98 -2.30 19.75 9.12
CA PRO A 98 -1.36 20.85 8.87
C PRO A 98 -0.47 20.65 7.63
N ASP A 99 -0.01 19.41 7.38
CA ASP A 99 0.82 19.07 6.21
C ASP A 99 0.14 19.35 4.85
N TYR A 100 -1.18 19.19 4.80
CA TYR A 100 -2.00 19.40 3.60
C TYR A 100 -2.79 20.71 3.68
N ALA A 101 -2.19 21.72 4.34
CA ALA A 101 -2.72 23.08 4.44
C ALA A 101 -4.13 23.18 5.07
N GLY A 102 -4.50 22.22 5.94
CA GLY A 102 -5.84 22.14 6.53
C GLY A 102 -6.91 21.51 5.63
N GLY A 103 -6.52 20.90 4.51
CA GLY A 103 -7.32 19.92 3.76
C GLY A 103 -6.80 18.50 3.97
N ASP A 104 -7.20 17.58 3.09
CA ASP A 104 -6.81 16.16 3.15
C ASP A 104 -5.69 15.80 2.15
N GLY A 105 -5.50 16.55 1.06
CA GLY A 105 -4.51 16.21 0.03
C GLY A 105 -4.93 15.06 -0.92
N ILE A 106 -6.12 14.47 -0.72
CA ILE A 106 -6.76 13.47 -1.61
C ILE A 106 -8.13 13.93 -2.12
N PRO A 107 -8.66 13.35 -3.22
CA PRO A 107 -9.91 13.80 -3.80
C PRO A 107 -11.10 13.71 -2.85
N LEU A 108 -11.29 12.55 -2.23
CA LEU A 108 -12.42 12.25 -1.36
C LEU A 108 -11.91 11.58 -0.07
N SER A 109 -12.27 12.14 1.07
CA SER A 109 -11.71 11.73 2.35
C SER A 109 -12.10 10.33 2.80
N VAL A 110 -11.25 9.75 3.64
CA VAL A 110 -11.50 8.46 4.32
C VAL A 110 -11.66 8.72 5.82
N GLY A 111 -12.86 8.49 6.35
CA GLY A 111 -13.12 8.58 7.79
C GLY A 111 -12.67 7.34 8.58
N THR A 112 -13.47 6.94 9.57
CA THR A 112 -13.23 5.75 10.42
C THR A 112 -12.88 4.50 9.61
N GLY A 113 -11.95 3.71 10.12
CA GLY A 113 -11.32 2.57 9.46
C GLY A 113 -10.20 2.94 8.48
N GLY A 114 -9.95 4.23 8.23
CA GLY A 114 -8.82 4.68 7.41
C GLY A 114 -7.53 4.83 8.21
N LEU A 115 -6.40 4.50 7.57
CA LEU A 115 -5.04 4.53 8.10
C LEU A 115 -4.16 5.41 7.21
N GLY A 116 -3.16 6.14 7.75
CA GLY A 116 -2.31 7.04 6.96
C GLY A 116 -2.91 8.44 6.79
N LEU A 117 -2.18 9.35 6.14
CA LEU A 117 -2.61 10.72 5.85
C LEU A 117 -2.47 11.09 4.38
N GLY A 118 -3.45 11.83 3.85
CA GLY A 118 -3.48 12.32 2.48
C GLY A 118 -3.19 11.23 1.44
N PRO A 119 -2.22 11.41 0.51
CA PRO A 119 -1.94 10.42 -0.53
C PRO A 119 -1.63 9.01 -0.02
N GLU A 120 -1.13 8.88 1.21
CA GLU A 120 -0.87 7.60 1.90
C GLU A 120 -2.12 7.06 2.63
N ARG A 121 -3.23 7.79 2.68
CA ARG A 121 -4.42 7.43 3.46
C ARG A 121 -5.20 6.29 2.79
N LEU A 122 -5.00 5.09 3.34
CA LEU A 122 -5.62 3.85 2.94
C LEU A 122 -7.09 3.79 3.36
N ARG A 123 -7.95 3.35 2.42
CA ARG A 123 -9.38 3.20 2.65
C ARG A 123 -9.70 1.88 3.35
N GLY A 124 -10.23 1.97 4.57
CA GLY A 124 -10.62 0.81 5.37
C GLY A 124 -11.66 -0.11 4.74
N ALA A 125 -11.65 -1.36 5.21
CA ALA A 125 -12.55 -2.44 4.84
C ALA A 125 -14.03 -2.01 4.77
N MET A 126 -14.64 -2.09 3.58
CA MET A 126 -16.06 -1.76 3.31
C MET A 126 -16.50 -0.34 3.74
N ARG A 127 -15.57 0.58 4.03
CA ARG A 127 -15.88 1.95 4.47
C ARG A 127 -16.43 2.80 3.31
N PRO A 128 -17.49 3.59 3.52
CA PRO A 128 -17.89 4.59 2.53
C PRO A 128 -16.82 5.69 2.44
N LEU A 129 -16.56 6.21 1.24
CA LEU A 129 -15.85 7.48 1.10
C LEU A 129 -16.70 8.63 1.65
N VAL A 130 -16.05 9.65 2.19
CA VAL A 130 -16.70 10.94 2.44
C VAL A 130 -17.12 11.51 1.07
N PRO A 131 -18.40 11.86 0.84
CA PRO A 131 -18.89 12.20 -0.50
C PRO A 131 -18.33 13.46 -1.16
N ARG A 132 -17.38 14.16 -0.54
CA ARG A 132 -16.77 15.42 -1.00
C ARG A 132 -15.34 15.57 -0.49
N ASN A 133 -14.58 16.42 -1.16
CA ASN A 133 -13.24 16.86 -0.73
C ASN A 133 -13.33 17.68 0.58
N ALA A 134 -12.37 17.48 1.49
CA ALA A 134 -12.26 18.25 2.72
C ALA A 134 -11.71 19.67 2.42
N PRO A 135 -12.49 20.74 2.62
CA PRO A 135 -12.06 22.10 2.31
C PRO A 135 -11.06 22.62 3.36
N GLU A 136 -10.23 23.58 2.96
CA GLU A 136 -9.33 24.29 3.87
C GLU A 136 -10.06 25.02 5.03
N LEU A 137 -9.29 25.37 6.06
CA LEU A 137 -9.75 26.06 7.27
C LEU A 137 -9.31 27.55 7.32
N PHE A 138 -8.81 28.11 6.21
CA PHE A 138 -8.16 29.41 6.20
C PHE A 138 -9.12 30.59 6.41
N ASN A 139 -8.74 31.52 7.29
CA ASN A 139 -9.41 32.80 7.54
C ASN A 139 -10.91 32.73 7.93
N ARG A 140 -11.46 31.56 8.30
CA ARG A 140 -12.91 31.37 8.52
C ARG A 140 -13.51 32.15 9.70
N GLY A 141 -12.68 32.76 10.55
CA GLY A 141 -13.11 33.66 11.63
C GLY A 141 -13.23 35.15 11.24
N GLN A 142 -12.99 35.52 9.97
CA GLN A 142 -13.16 36.91 9.51
C GLN A 142 -14.63 37.34 9.58
N VAL A 143 -14.88 38.63 9.84
CA VAL A 143 -16.23 39.14 10.15
C VAL A 143 -17.21 39.07 8.96
N GLU A 144 -16.71 38.86 7.75
CA GLU A 144 -17.48 38.58 6.53
C GLU A 144 -17.84 37.09 6.33
N TRP A 145 -17.29 36.15 7.11
CA TRP A 145 -17.52 34.72 6.93
C TRP A 145 -18.89 34.26 7.47
N ARG A 146 -19.65 33.50 6.67
CA ARG A 146 -21.08 33.20 6.94
C ARG A 146 -21.54 31.78 6.61
N THR A 147 -20.73 30.94 5.97
CA THR A 147 -21.20 29.67 5.39
C THR A 147 -20.19 28.53 5.61
N MET A 148 -20.65 27.31 5.88
CA MET A 148 -19.78 26.13 6.04
C MET A 148 -20.30 24.93 5.23
N PHE A 149 -19.40 24.02 4.86
CA PHE A 149 -19.56 23.00 3.79
C PHE A 149 -19.62 23.59 2.36
N TRP A 150 -19.69 22.70 1.36
CA TRP A 150 -19.75 23.03 -0.08
C TRP A 150 -21.16 23.35 -0.60
N ASP A 151 -22.21 22.95 0.10
CA ASP A 151 -23.63 23.27 -0.16
C ASP A 151 -24.18 24.34 0.81
N SER A 152 -23.28 24.92 1.61
CA SER A 152 -23.57 25.82 2.72
C SER A 152 -24.72 25.33 3.60
N ARG A 153 -24.73 24.05 3.98
CA ARG A 153 -25.79 23.49 4.85
C ARG A 153 -25.86 24.14 6.23
N VAL A 154 -24.81 24.88 6.61
CA VAL A 154 -24.74 25.71 7.81
C VAL A 154 -24.45 27.14 7.39
N GLU A 155 -25.37 28.07 7.70
CA GLU A 155 -25.26 29.49 7.36
C GLU A 155 -25.61 30.38 8.54
N GLY A 156 -24.98 31.55 8.67
CA GLY A 156 -25.33 32.55 9.68
C GLY A 156 -26.61 33.32 9.33
N ASP A 157 -27.64 33.21 10.17
CA ASP A 157 -28.92 33.90 10.02
C ASP A 157 -29.14 35.00 11.08
N SER A 158 -29.91 36.02 10.70
CA SER A 158 -30.26 37.19 11.51
C SER A 158 -31.45 37.00 12.47
N GLU A 159 -32.27 35.96 12.33
CA GLU A 159 -33.41 35.67 13.23
C GLU A 159 -33.14 34.47 14.16
N THR A 160 -32.43 33.43 13.70
CA THR A 160 -32.13 32.20 14.47
C THR A 160 -30.68 32.10 14.96
N GLY A 161 -29.76 32.92 14.43
CA GLY A 161 -28.32 32.76 14.61
C GLY A 161 -27.70 31.90 13.53
N PHE A 162 -28.20 30.68 13.32
CA PHE A 162 -27.77 29.78 12.24
C PHE A 162 -28.93 29.04 11.58
N THR A 163 -28.89 28.92 10.26
CA THR A 163 -29.70 27.99 9.46
C THR A 163 -28.93 26.69 9.29
N MET A 164 -29.59 25.55 9.50
CA MET A 164 -29.00 24.20 9.50
C MET A 164 -30.01 23.21 8.89
N PRO A 165 -29.62 21.97 8.50
CA PRO A 165 -30.50 21.07 7.74
C PRO A 165 -31.71 20.59 8.53
N ALA A 166 -32.82 20.30 7.85
CA ALA A 166 -34.07 19.83 8.46
C ALA A 166 -33.95 18.50 9.23
N GLU A 167 -32.90 17.71 9.02
CA GLU A 167 -32.58 16.51 9.81
C GLU A 167 -31.92 16.82 11.17
N PHE A 168 -31.64 18.10 11.45
CA PHE A 168 -31.17 18.64 12.74
C PHE A 168 -32.21 19.58 13.40
N GLU A 169 -33.37 19.83 12.76
CA GLU A 169 -34.44 20.71 13.29
C GLU A 169 -35.14 20.12 14.53
N GLY A 170 -34.54 20.31 15.70
CA GLY A 170 -35.12 19.98 17.01
C GLY A 170 -34.11 19.65 18.10
N ASP A 171 -32.93 19.15 17.72
CA ASP A 171 -31.90 18.66 18.65
C ASP A 171 -30.68 19.59 18.79
N LEU A 172 -30.62 20.67 18.01
CA LEU A 172 -29.50 21.63 18.03
C LEU A 172 -29.36 22.31 19.41
N PRO A 173 -28.16 22.29 20.02
CA PRO A 173 -27.95 22.85 21.35
C PRO A 173 -27.69 24.37 21.31
N ASP A 174 -28.33 25.10 22.23
CA ASP A 174 -28.08 26.53 22.45
C ASP A 174 -26.63 26.83 22.83
N GLY A 175 -26.09 27.97 22.36
CA GLY A 175 -24.81 28.53 22.81
C GLY A 175 -23.63 28.42 21.83
N LEU A 176 -23.86 27.97 20.59
CA LEU A 176 -22.85 28.00 19.52
C LEU A 176 -22.44 29.45 19.20
N GLU A 177 -21.14 29.72 19.13
CA GLU A 177 -20.61 31.09 19.02
C GLU A 177 -20.50 31.61 17.57
N ASN A 178 -20.32 30.72 16.59
CA ASN A 178 -20.11 31.06 15.18
C ASN A 178 -20.39 29.84 14.27
N VAL A 179 -20.37 30.05 12.95
CA VAL A 179 -20.64 28.98 11.95
C VAL A 179 -19.62 27.85 11.96
N VAL A 180 -18.38 28.09 12.40
CA VAL A 180 -17.33 27.06 12.51
C VAL A 180 -17.67 26.10 13.65
N ALA A 181 -18.05 26.63 14.82
CA ALA A 181 -18.54 25.82 15.94
C ALA A 181 -19.80 25.02 15.59
N ALA A 182 -20.69 25.58 14.76
CA ALA A 182 -21.87 24.88 14.25
C ALA A 182 -21.51 23.76 13.24
N GLN A 183 -20.44 23.91 12.45
CA GLN A 183 -19.96 22.88 11.51
C GLN A 183 -19.31 21.68 12.23
N ALA A 184 -18.57 21.91 13.31
CA ALA A 184 -17.84 20.85 14.02
C ALA A 184 -18.76 19.79 14.69
N LEU A 185 -20.08 20.03 14.75
CA LEU A 185 -21.08 19.07 15.23
C LEU A 185 -21.34 17.89 14.27
N PHE A 186 -21.04 18.03 12.97
CA PHE A 186 -21.40 17.05 11.94
C PHE A 186 -20.37 15.91 11.77
N PRO A 187 -19.04 16.14 11.66
CA PRO A 187 -18.10 15.04 11.40
C PRO A 187 -18.14 13.96 12.48
N ILE A 188 -18.24 14.40 13.75
CA ILE A 188 -18.41 13.56 14.95
C ILE A 188 -19.72 12.77 15.02
N THR A 189 -20.72 13.10 14.18
CA THR A 189 -21.99 12.35 14.07
C THR A 189 -22.15 11.58 12.77
N SER A 190 -21.35 11.90 11.74
CA SER A 190 -21.37 11.22 10.44
C SER A 190 -20.66 9.86 10.49
N GLY A 191 -21.37 8.82 10.06
CA GLY A 191 -20.85 7.45 9.99
C GLY A 191 -19.90 7.17 8.82
N ALA A 192 -19.67 8.15 7.94
CA ALA A 192 -18.64 8.11 6.90
C ALA A 192 -17.41 8.96 7.26
N GLU A 193 -17.54 9.86 8.24
CA GLU A 193 -16.46 10.69 8.77
C GLU A 193 -15.99 10.08 10.11
N MET A 194 -16.33 10.64 11.27
CA MET A 194 -15.70 10.24 12.54
C MET A 194 -16.52 9.28 13.41
N ARG A 195 -17.84 9.11 13.22
CA ARG A 195 -18.67 8.30 14.14
C ARG A 195 -18.49 6.78 13.95
N GLY A 196 -18.27 6.34 12.72
CA GLY A 196 -18.39 4.93 12.34
C GLY A 196 -19.84 4.40 12.34
N GLY A 197 -19.95 3.08 12.28
CA GLY A 197 -21.17 2.30 12.11
C GLY A 197 -21.39 1.21 13.15
N ARG A 198 -22.52 0.52 13.03
CA ARG A 198 -23.00 -0.43 14.05
C ARG A 198 -22.33 -1.79 13.92
N GLY A 199 -21.51 -2.14 14.91
CA GLY A 199 -20.70 -3.37 14.93
C GLY A 199 -19.21 -3.12 14.69
N ASP A 200 -18.81 -1.86 14.55
CA ASP A 200 -17.39 -1.47 14.58
C ASP A 200 -16.78 -1.71 15.97
N VAL A 201 -15.47 -1.92 16.00
CA VAL A 201 -14.63 -1.84 17.20
C VAL A 201 -13.68 -0.64 17.10
N ASP A 202 -13.20 -0.17 18.25
CA ASP A 202 -12.13 0.81 18.34
C ASP A 202 -10.73 0.19 18.28
N VAL A 203 -9.69 1.03 18.21
CA VAL A 203 -8.27 0.63 18.21
C VAL A 203 -7.81 -0.19 19.43
N PHE A 204 -8.69 -0.44 20.41
CA PHE A 204 -8.45 -1.30 21.57
C PHE A 204 -9.31 -2.58 21.55
N GLY A 205 -9.92 -2.90 20.40
CA GLY A 205 -10.80 -4.06 20.21
C GLY A 205 -12.18 -3.94 20.89
N ARG A 206 -12.60 -2.74 21.30
CA ARG A 206 -13.84 -2.52 22.06
C ARG A 206 -14.97 -2.04 21.14
N ASP A 207 -16.16 -2.60 21.28
CA ASP A 207 -17.35 -2.21 20.50
C ASP A 207 -17.64 -0.69 20.58
N ASN A 208 -17.68 -0.04 19.41
CA ASN A 208 -17.83 1.41 19.26
C ASN A 208 -19.20 1.86 19.79
N GLU A 209 -19.19 2.62 20.89
CA GLU A 209 -20.40 3.04 21.58
C GLU A 209 -21.23 4.07 20.80
N LEU A 210 -20.58 4.88 19.96
CA LEU A 210 -21.23 5.89 19.13
C LEU A 210 -21.88 5.26 17.88
N GLY A 211 -21.19 4.32 17.25
CA GLY A 211 -21.68 3.52 16.11
C GLY A 211 -22.89 2.65 16.45
N ARG A 212 -23.09 2.32 17.74
CA ARG A 212 -24.28 1.61 18.24
C ARG A 212 -25.58 2.43 18.23
N ARG A 213 -25.51 3.77 18.17
CA ARG A 213 -26.69 4.64 18.23
C ARG A 213 -27.49 4.62 16.93
N ALA A 214 -28.74 5.08 17.00
CA ALA A 214 -29.55 5.23 15.79
C ALA A 214 -28.97 6.37 14.92
N GLY A 215 -29.16 6.30 13.60
CA GLY A 215 -28.55 7.27 12.68
C GLY A 215 -28.99 8.72 12.94
N ASP A 216 -30.17 8.87 13.54
CA ASP A 216 -30.89 10.08 13.94
C ASP A 216 -30.72 10.45 15.43
N ASP A 217 -30.02 9.65 16.25
CA ASP A 217 -29.77 9.92 17.68
C ASP A 217 -28.53 10.82 17.89
N LEU A 218 -28.57 12.00 17.29
CA LEU A 218 -27.46 12.97 17.24
C LEU A 218 -27.09 13.49 18.65
N ALA A 219 -28.11 13.91 19.42
CA ALA A 219 -27.94 14.36 20.80
C ALA A 219 -27.35 13.27 21.71
N GLY A 220 -27.67 12.01 21.45
CA GLY A 220 -27.09 10.86 22.14
C GLY A 220 -25.59 10.68 21.86
N VAL A 221 -25.16 10.81 20.61
CA VAL A 221 -23.74 10.74 20.22
C VAL A 221 -22.94 11.85 20.90
N TRP A 222 -23.46 13.09 20.89
CA TRP A 222 -22.86 14.23 21.59
C TRP A 222 -22.79 14.04 23.11
N GLN A 223 -23.79 13.39 23.72
CA GLN A 223 -23.78 13.10 25.16
C GLN A 223 -22.70 12.06 25.50
N ASP A 224 -22.59 10.97 24.75
CA ASP A 224 -21.56 9.95 24.99
C ASP A 224 -20.16 10.52 24.78
N LEU A 225 -19.95 11.35 23.75
CA LEU A 225 -18.70 12.07 23.54
C LEU A 225 -18.32 12.96 24.72
N MET A 226 -19.25 13.70 25.32
CA MET A 226 -18.93 14.50 26.50
C MET A 226 -18.69 13.67 27.77
N LEU A 227 -19.37 12.54 27.95
CA LEU A 227 -19.06 11.58 29.02
C LEU A 227 -17.66 10.96 28.84
N ARG A 228 -17.27 10.67 27.59
CA ARG A 228 -15.96 10.16 27.17
C ARG A 228 -14.86 11.21 27.43
N MET A 229 -15.01 12.44 26.92
CA MET A 229 -14.08 13.56 27.18
C MET A 229 -13.93 13.86 28.68
N THR A 230 -15.04 13.99 29.41
CA THR A 230 -15.00 14.35 30.84
C THR A 230 -14.56 13.20 31.75
N ALA A 231 -14.37 11.98 31.23
CA ALA A 231 -13.68 10.91 31.96
C ALA A 231 -12.17 11.17 32.08
N ILE A 232 -11.56 11.84 31.10
CA ILE A 232 -10.12 12.14 31.05
C ILE A 232 -9.77 13.27 32.05
N PRO A 233 -8.80 13.08 32.98
CA PRO A 233 -8.47 14.07 33.99
C PRO A 233 -7.92 15.39 33.43
N GLU A 234 -7.12 15.32 32.36
CA GLU A 234 -6.49 16.49 31.75
C GLU A 234 -7.53 17.35 31.01
N TYR A 235 -8.43 16.75 30.21
CA TYR A 235 -9.58 17.48 29.64
C TYR A 235 -10.46 18.14 30.70
N ARG A 236 -10.79 17.47 31.82
CA ARG A 236 -11.55 18.12 32.92
C ARG A 236 -10.86 19.39 33.44
N ALA A 237 -9.53 19.40 33.50
CA ALA A 237 -8.78 20.58 33.93
C ALA A 237 -8.82 21.69 32.86
N MET A 238 -8.69 21.35 31.58
CA MET A 238 -8.75 22.31 30.47
C MET A 238 -10.15 22.93 30.33
N PHE A 239 -11.22 22.13 30.35
CA PHE A 239 -12.60 22.64 30.36
C PHE A 239 -12.87 23.55 31.56
N ALA A 240 -12.34 23.23 32.74
CA ALA A 240 -12.51 24.05 33.95
C ALA A 240 -11.67 25.35 33.95
N ALA A 241 -10.63 25.46 33.10
CA ALA A 241 -9.89 26.70 32.90
C ALA A 241 -10.71 27.68 32.03
N VAL A 242 -11.27 27.19 30.92
CA VAL A 242 -12.05 27.98 29.95
C VAL A 242 -13.46 28.30 30.46
N TYR A 243 -14.08 27.36 31.17
CA TYR A 243 -15.48 27.45 31.62
C TYR A 243 -15.60 27.31 33.16
N PRO A 244 -14.94 28.17 33.96
CA PRO A 244 -14.81 28.00 35.42
C PRO A 244 -16.13 28.14 36.20
N ASP A 245 -17.17 28.72 35.59
CA ASP A 245 -18.52 28.86 36.16
C ASP A 245 -19.46 27.69 35.77
N VAL A 246 -18.99 26.70 34.99
CA VAL A 246 -19.76 25.53 34.52
C VAL A 246 -19.32 24.27 35.29
N ALA A 247 -20.27 23.50 35.83
CA ALA A 247 -19.97 22.24 36.50
C ALA A 247 -19.61 21.15 35.48
N THR A 248 -18.79 20.16 35.85
CA THR A 248 -18.36 19.11 34.91
C THR A 248 -19.54 18.29 34.36
N GLU A 249 -20.58 18.10 35.17
CA GLU A 249 -21.85 17.47 34.78
C GLU A 249 -22.75 18.32 33.86
N ASP A 250 -22.49 19.63 33.75
CA ASP A 250 -23.21 20.57 32.87
C ASP A 250 -22.44 20.85 31.55
N LEU A 251 -21.23 20.29 31.37
CA LEU A 251 -20.44 20.43 30.14
C LEU A 251 -21.08 19.66 28.97
N SER A 252 -21.67 20.40 28.05
CA SER A 252 -22.23 19.91 26.77
C SER A 252 -21.24 20.04 25.60
N ILE A 253 -21.53 19.37 24.47
CA ILE A 253 -20.69 19.37 23.26
C ILE A 253 -20.40 20.78 22.72
N VAL A 254 -21.29 21.75 22.98
CA VAL A 254 -21.12 23.18 22.64
C VAL A 254 -19.80 23.74 23.19
N HIS A 255 -19.40 23.34 24.39
CA HIS A 255 -18.16 23.76 25.02
C HIS A 255 -16.93 23.20 24.28
N ALA A 256 -17.04 22.00 23.71
CA ALA A 256 -16.00 21.40 22.89
C ALA A 256 -15.92 22.06 21.51
N VAL A 257 -17.05 22.16 20.78
CA VAL A 257 -17.03 22.73 19.41
C VAL A 257 -16.76 24.24 19.38
N ASN A 258 -17.17 25.01 20.40
CA ASN A 258 -16.76 26.42 20.53
C ASN A 258 -15.25 26.54 20.80
N ALA A 259 -14.62 25.56 21.45
CA ALA A 259 -13.16 25.53 21.62
C ALA A 259 -12.44 25.11 20.33
N ILE A 260 -12.87 24.04 19.67
CA ILE A 260 -12.35 23.60 18.36
C ILE A 260 -12.39 24.76 17.36
N ALA A 261 -13.53 25.44 17.24
CA ALA A 261 -13.68 26.62 16.39
C ALA A 261 -12.74 27.78 16.79
N ALA A 262 -12.44 27.97 18.08
CA ALA A 262 -11.49 28.97 18.53
C ALA A 262 -10.05 28.64 18.08
N PHE A 263 -9.68 27.35 18.08
CA PHE A 263 -8.42 26.88 17.50
C PHE A 263 -8.38 27.06 15.98
N GLU A 264 -9.37 26.56 15.24
CA GLU A 264 -9.41 26.68 13.77
C GLU A 264 -9.31 28.14 13.32
N ILE A 265 -10.08 29.02 13.96
CA ILE A 265 -10.07 30.46 13.67
C ILE A 265 -8.69 31.08 13.94
N ALA A 266 -8.04 30.74 15.07
CA ALA A 266 -6.77 31.32 15.46
C ALA A 266 -5.58 30.76 14.66
N GLY A 267 -5.48 29.44 14.54
CA GLY A 267 -4.37 28.74 13.89
C GLY A 267 -4.32 28.90 12.38
N PHE A 268 -5.47 29.06 11.72
CA PHE A 268 -5.56 29.16 10.26
C PHE A 268 -5.83 30.59 9.75
N THR A 269 -5.60 31.64 10.55
CA THR A 269 -5.76 33.04 10.08
C THR A 269 -4.44 33.66 9.63
N PHE A 270 -4.29 33.74 8.31
CA PHE A 270 -3.13 34.31 7.61
C PHE A 270 -3.45 35.66 6.98
N LEU A 271 -2.49 36.60 6.99
CA LEU A 271 -2.73 38.04 6.78
C LEU A 271 -1.58 38.80 6.08
N ASP A 272 -0.46 38.16 5.75
CA ASP A 272 0.75 38.74 5.12
C ASP A 272 1.17 38.00 3.83
N SER A 273 0.18 37.56 3.04
CA SER A 273 0.40 37.23 1.64
C SER A 273 1.03 38.40 0.86
N PRO A 274 1.73 38.15 -0.26
CA PRO A 274 2.17 39.19 -1.19
C PRO A 274 1.04 40.14 -1.59
N TRP A 275 -0.18 39.62 -1.75
CA TRP A 275 -1.39 40.39 -2.00
C TRP A 275 -1.75 41.35 -0.86
N ASP A 276 -1.77 40.88 0.39
CA ASP A 276 -2.09 41.73 1.54
C ASP A 276 -1.04 42.84 1.77
N ARG A 277 0.25 42.54 1.53
CA ARG A 277 1.31 43.57 1.55
C ARG A 277 1.10 44.63 0.46
N TYR A 278 0.73 44.22 -0.75
CA TYR A 278 0.41 45.15 -1.83
C TYR A 278 -0.83 46.01 -1.55
N LEU A 279 -1.89 45.43 -0.99
CA LEU A 279 -3.08 46.15 -0.53
C LEU A 279 -2.76 47.14 0.61
N ARG A 280 -1.81 46.81 1.49
CA ARG A 280 -1.26 47.73 2.52
C ARG A 280 -0.34 48.82 1.97
N GLY A 281 0.07 48.74 0.70
CA GLY A 281 0.83 49.80 0.00
C GLY A 281 2.25 49.42 -0.45
N ASP A 282 2.66 48.16 -0.35
CA ASP A 282 3.93 47.69 -0.90
C ASP A 282 3.79 47.34 -2.40
N ASP A 283 4.02 48.32 -3.27
CA ASP A 283 4.04 48.14 -4.73
C ASP A 283 5.12 47.13 -5.22
N GLY A 284 6.08 46.78 -4.35
CA GLY A 284 7.12 45.77 -4.62
C GLY A 284 6.75 44.34 -4.23
N ALA A 285 5.63 44.12 -3.53
CA ALA A 285 5.25 42.79 -3.05
C ALA A 285 4.75 41.85 -4.17
N LEU A 286 4.19 42.38 -5.26
CA LEU A 286 3.74 41.59 -6.41
C LEU A 286 4.76 41.61 -7.55
N SER A 287 4.96 40.48 -8.22
CA SER A 287 5.63 40.43 -9.51
C SER A 287 4.78 41.12 -10.59
N GLU A 288 5.40 41.64 -11.65
CA GLU A 288 4.65 42.26 -12.76
C GLU A 288 3.70 41.26 -13.46
N GLN A 289 4.02 39.97 -13.43
CA GLN A 289 3.13 38.90 -13.92
C GLN A 289 1.92 38.69 -13.00
N ALA A 290 2.11 38.72 -11.67
CA ALA A 290 1.01 38.69 -10.70
C ALA A 290 0.12 39.94 -10.80
N LYS A 291 0.70 41.13 -11.06
CA LYS A 291 -0.06 42.37 -11.33
C LYS A 291 -0.89 42.25 -12.62
N GLN A 292 -0.34 41.64 -13.67
CA GLN A 292 -1.07 41.33 -14.90
C GLN A 292 -2.20 40.32 -14.65
N GLY A 293 -1.96 39.28 -13.85
CA GLY A 293 -2.96 38.33 -13.41
C GLY A 293 -4.12 38.99 -12.66
N ALA A 294 -3.81 39.85 -11.70
CA ALA A 294 -4.83 40.63 -10.98
C ALA A 294 -5.63 41.54 -11.93
N LEU A 295 -4.98 42.20 -12.91
CA LEU A 295 -5.67 43.00 -13.93
C LEU A 295 -6.57 42.17 -14.87
N LEU A 296 -6.27 40.89 -15.10
CA LEU A 296 -7.15 39.95 -15.80
C LEU A 296 -8.31 39.53 -14.90
N PHE A 297 -8.03 39.10 -13.67
CA PHE A 297 -9.00 38.62 -12.67
C PHE A 297 -10.08 39.66 -12.33
N TYR A 298 -9.67 40.91 -12.11
CA TYR A 298 -10.53 42.08 -11.87
C TYR A 298 -10.99 42.77 -13.18
N GLY A 299 -10.88 42.09 -14.32
CA GLY A 299 -11.05 42.67 -15.64
C GLY A 299 -11.51 41.64 -16.68
N LYS A 300 -10.65 41.33 -17.65
CA LYS A 300 -11.00 40.48 -18.82
C LYS A 300 -11.54 39.10 -18.41
N ALA A 301 -10.90 38.44 -17.45
CA ALA A 301 -11.17 37.04 -17.11
C ALA A 301 -12.45 36.83 -16.28
N GLY A 302 -13.09 37.89 -15.81
CA GLY A 302 -14.40 37.83 -15.12
C GLY A 302 -14.42 37.14 -13.76
N CYS A 303 -13.30 36.59 -13.27
CA CYS A 303 -13.21 35.78 -12.04
C CYS A 303 -13.80 36.46 -10.79
N VAL A 304 -13.67 37.79 -10.69
CA VAL A 304 -14.27 38.61 -9.62
C VAL A 304 -15.82 38.59 -9.62
N GLY A 305 -16.47 38.01 -10.62
CA GLY A 305 -17.92 37.77 -10.64
C GLY A 305 -18.38 37.05 -9.36
N CYS A 306 -17.74 35.94 -9.03
CA CYS A 306 -17.99 35.17 -7.80
C CYS A 306 -16.87 35.40 -6.76
N HIS A 307 -15.60 35.43 -7.19
CA HIS A 307 -14.45 35.52 -6.28
C HIS A 307 -14.12 36.97 -5.91
N ASN A 308 -15.00 37.63 -5.15
CA ASN A 308 -14.88 39.03 -4.74
C ASN A 308 -14.70 39.24 -3.21
N GLY A 309 -14.73 40.49 -2.77
CA GLY A 309 -14.50 40.89 -1.38
C GLY A 309 -13.05 40.67 -0.91
N LYS A 310 -12.82 40.78 0.41
CA LYS A 310 -11.50 40.60 1.02
C LYS A 310 -11.01 39.13 1.00
N LEU A 311 -11.96 38.19 0.95
CA LEU A 311 -11.75 36.74 1.05
C LEU A 311 -11.69 36.04 -0.31
N LEU A 312 -11.97 36.76 -1.41
CA LEU A 312 -12.05 36.23 -2.78
C LEU A 312 -13.11 35.12 -2.91
N THR A 313 -14.26 35.37 -2.27
CA THR A 313 -15.49 34.59 -2.36
C THR A 313 -16.67 35.47 -1.91
N ASP A 314 -17.75 35.41 -2.67
CA ASP A 314 -19.06 35.98 -2.34
C ASP A 314 -19.93 35.04 -1.48
N GLN A 315 -19.45 33.82 -1.23
CA GLN A 315 -20.14 32.71 -0.57
C GLN A 315 -21.50 32.36 -1.22
N GLN A 316 -21.71 32.73 -2.49
CA GLN A 316 -22.88 32.30 -3.26
C GLN A 316 -22.67 30.89 -3.82
N HIS A 317 -23.72 30.33 -4.43
CA HIS A 317 -23.72 28.98 -4.98
C HIS A 317 -23.81 29.06 -6.50
N HIS A 318 -22.89 28.39 -7.19
CA HIS A 318 -22.86 28.36 -8.65
C HIS A 318 -22.69 26.93 -9.15
N ASN A 319 -23.49 26.54 -10.14
CA ASN A 319 -23.24 25.33 -10.91
C ASN A 319 -22.22 25.70 -12.01
N ILE A 320 -20.98 25.24 -11.85
CA ILE A 320 -19.93 25.39 -12.87
C ILE A 320 -19.79 24.17 -13.78
N ALA A 321 -20.71 23.20 -13.70
CA ALA A 321 -20.63 21.89 -14.34
C ALA A 321 -19.32 21.14 -14.03
N ALA A 322 -18.86 21.23 -12.78
CA ALA A 322 -17.76 20.43 -12.23
C ALA A 322 -17.97 18.93 -12.51
N PRO A 323 -16.92 18.10 -12.62
CA PRO A 323 -17.08 16.65 -12.63
C PRO A 323 -17.88 16.14 -11.43
N GLN A 324 -18.31 14.87 -11.51
CA GLN A 324 -18.99 14.17 -10.42
C GLN A 324 -18.25 12.86 -10.17
N ILE A 325 -17.44 12.82 -9.11
CA ILE A 325 -16.70 11.62 -8.69
C ILE A 325 -17.16 11.10 -7.33
N GLY A 326 -16.92 9.81 -7.10
CA GLY A 326 -17.28 9.10 -5.88
C GLY A 326 -18.78 8.80 -5.68
N PRO A 327 -19.19 8.51 -4.43
CA PRO A 327 -20.49 7.90 -4.14
C PRO A 327 -21.69 8.84 -4.26
N GLY A 328 -21.48 10.15 -4.40
CA GLY A 328 -22.54 11.15 -4.30
C GLY A 328 -23.14 11.27 -2.89
N LYS A 329 -24.06 12.23 -2.69
CA LYS A 329 -24.53 12.60 -1.34
C LYS A 329 -26.05 12.80 -1.31
N GLY A 330 -26.80 11.85 -0.74
CA GLY A 330 -28.24 12.05 -0.46
C GLY A 330 -29.08 10.78 -0.57
N ARG A 331 -30.39 10.95 -0.78
CA ARG A 331 -31.32 9.86 -1.17
C ARG A 331 -31.29 9.59 -2.68
N GLU A 332 -30.69 10.52 -3.39
CA GLU A 332 -30.46 10.59 -4.83
C GLU A 332 -29.16 9.86 -5.22
N ALA A 333 -28.37 9.46 -4.23
CA ALA A 333 -27.22 8.57 -4.35
C ALA A 333 -27.66 7.15 -4.80
N PRO A 334 -26.78 6.36 -5.45
CA PRO A 334 -25.35 6.61 -5.64
C PRO A 334 -25.00 7.45 -6.89
N TYR A 335 -23.78 8.01 -6.87
CA TYR A 335 -23.07 8.65 -7.99
C TYR A 335 -23.62 10.01 -8.46
N THR A 336 -24.24 10.79 -7.58
CA THR A 336 -24.64 12.18 -7.87
C THR A 336 -24.69 13.01 -6.58
N ASP A 337 -24.20 14.25 -6.62
CA ASP A 337 -24.41 15.24 -5.57
C ASP A 337 -25.13 16.46 -6.17
N LEU A 338 -26.36 16.72 -5.72
CA LEU A 338 -27.16 17.84 -6.22
C LEU A 338 -26.75 19.19 -5.62
N GLY A 339 -25.77 19.23 -4.72
CA GLY A 339 -25.27 20.44 -4.09
C GLY A 339 -26.35 21.19 -3.31
N ARG A 340 -26.39 22.50 -3.47
CA ARG A 340 -27.28 23.42 -2.74
C ARG A 340 -28.77 23.07 -2.85
N PHE A 341 -29.21 22.48 -3.96
CA PHE A 341 -30.57 21.98 -4.16
C PHE A 341 -31.07 21.08 -3.00
N ARG A 342 -30.17 20.36 -2.33
CA ARG A 342 -30.55 19.50 -1.19
C ARG A 342 -31.08 20.25 0.02
N GLU A 343 -30.61 21.49 0.23
CA GLU A 343 -30.93 22.30 1.40
C GLU A 343 -32.07 23.30 1.08
N THR A 344 -32.23 23.71 -0.18
CA THR A 344 -33.24 24.70 -0.62
C THR A 344 -34.45 24.11 -1.36
N ALA A 345 -34.28 22.96 -2.01
CA ALA A 345 -35.18 22.37 -3.00
C ALA A 345 -35.57 23.26 -4.20
N ASP A 346 -34.87 24.39 -4.44
CA ASP A 346 -35.07 25.24 -5.62
C ASP A 346 -34.32 24.64 -6.83
N PRO A 347 -34.99 24.29 -7.95
CA PRO A 347 -34.34 23.74 -9.13
C PRO A 347 -33.19 24.59 -9.73
N ALA A 348 -33.09 25.88 -9.39
CA ALA A 348 -31.96 26.73 -9.78
C ALA A 348 -30.65 26.36 -9.05
N ASP A 349 -30.72 25.78 -7.86
CA ASP A 349 -29.58 25.42 -7.02
C ASP A 349 -28.99 24.02 -7.35
N ARG A 350 -29.43 23.39 -8.45
CA ARG A 350 -28.97 22.05 -8.84
C ARG A 350 -27.51 22.06 -9.27
N TYR A 351 -26.74 21.17 -8.64
CA TYR A 351 -25.28 21.07 -8.83
C TYR A 351 -24.53 22.35 -8.47
N ALA A 352 -25.18 23.28 -7.76
CA ALA A 352 -24.58 24.53 -7.34
C ALA A 352 -23.83 24.34 -6.02
N PHE A 353 -22.57 24.75 -6.01
CA PHE A 353 -21.69 24.67 -4.83
C PHE A 353 -21.16 26.05 -4.47
N ARG A 354 -20.86 26.24 -3.18
CA ARG A 354 -20.38 27.48 -2.59
C ARG A 354 -19.05 27.89 -3.22
N THR A 355 -18.95 29.13 -3.68
CA THR A 355 -17.69 29.76 -4.11
C THR A 355 -16.60 29.56 -3.04
N PRO A 356 -15.50 28.81 -3.30
CA PRO A 356 -14.39 28.70 -2.36
C PRO A 356 -13.61 30.01 -2.27
N PRO A 357 -13.01 30.35 -1.11
CA PRO A 357 -12.02 31.42 -1.05
C PRO A 357 -10.79 31.04 -1.88
N LEU A 358 -10.03 32.03 -2.36
CA LEU A 358 -8.81 31.79 -3.15
C LEU A 358 -7.50 32.09 -2.38
N ARG A 359 -7.58 32.40 -1.09
CA ARG A 359 -6.40 32.62 -0.24
C ARG A 359 -5.71 31.29 0.04
N ASN A 360 -4.39 31.26 -0.10
CA ASN A 360 -3.55 30.05 -0.01
C ASN A 360 -3.94 28.90 -0.98
N VAL A 361 -4.75 29.17 -2.02
CA VAL A 361 -5.37 28.11 -2.85
C VAL A 361 -4.37 27.22 -3.60
N THR A 362 -3.12 27.67 -3.79
CA THR A 362 -2.05 26.86 -4.38
C THR A 362 -1.57 25.71 -3.49
N LEU A 363 -1.89 25.72 -2.19
CA LEU A 363 -1.51 24.70 -1.23
C LEU A 363 -2.59 23.62 -1.01
N THR A 364 -3.82 23.88 -1.46
CA THR A 364 -5.03 23.14 -1.03
C THR A 364 -5.59 22.25 -2.14
N GLY A 365 -4.71 21.54 -2.85
CA GLY A 365 -5.10 20.55 -3.85
C GLY A 365 -5.43 19.18 -3.22
N PRO A 366 -6.13 18.29 -3.93
CA PRO A 366 -6.78 18.51 -5.23
C PRO A 366 -8.05 19.37 -5.11
N TRP A 367 -8.50 19.93 -6.23
CA TRP A 367 -9.46 21.04 -6.25
C TRP A 367 -10.86 20.68 -6.77
N LEU A 368 -11.81 21.58 -6.49
CA LEU A 368 -13.28 21.45 -6.60
C LEU A 368 -13.89 20.60 -5.47
N HIS A 369 -15.23 20.59 -5.40
CA HIS A 369 -16.01 20.07 -4.27
C HIS A 369 -15.80 18.58 -3.94
N ASP A 370 -15.22 17.84 -4.88
CA ASP A 370 -14.97 16.41 -4.90
C ASP A 370 -13.51 16.09 -5.26
N GLY A 371 -12.66 17.12 -5.39
CA GLY A 371 -11.22 16.96 -5.67
C GLY A 371 -10.91 16.42 -7.07
N ALA A 372 -11.76 16.69 -8.05
CA ALA A 372 -11.64 16.20 -9.42
C ALA A 372 -10.34 16.59 -10.15
N TYR A 373 -9.73 17.74 -9.80
CA TYR A 373 -8.55 18.25 -10.52
C TYR A 373 -7.28 18.29 -9.67
N ASP A 374 -6.19 17.79 -10.24
CA ASP A 374 -4.82 17.73 -9.71
C ASP A 374 -4.00 19.01 -9.99
N SER A 375 -4.56 19.98 -10.73
CA SER A 375 -3.88 21.24 -11.05
C SER A 375 -4.85 22.43 -11.16
N LEU A 376 -4.43 23.58 -10.62
CA LEU A 376 -5.16 24.84 -10.76
C LEU A 376 -5.25 25.32 -12.22
N GLU A 377 -4.33 24.91 -13.10
CA GLU A 377 -4.43 25.23 -14.52
C GLU A 377 -5.64 24.53 -15.15
N ALA A 378 -5.86 23.24 -14.84
CA ALA A 378 -7.04 22.51 -15.29
C ALA A 378 -8.33 23.11 -14.71
N VAL A 379 -8.33 23.55 -13.44
CA VAL A 379 -9.47 24.27 -12.84
C VAL A 379 -9.76 25.59 -13.56
N ILE A 380 -8.75 26.39 -13.88
CA ILE A 380 -8.94 27.65 -14.63
C ILE A 380 -9.49 27.36 -16.03
N ARG A 381 -8.92 26.38 -16.75
CA ARG A 381 -9.41 25.98 -18.08
C ARG A 381 -10.83 25.42 -18.04
N HIS A 382 -11.20 24.70 -16.97
CA HIS A 382 -12.57 24.24 -16.72
C HIS A 382 -13.55 25.41 -16.55
N HIS A 383 -13.18 26.50 -15.86
CA HIS A 383 -14.04 27.68 -15.77
C HIS A 383 -14.22 28.40 -17.12
N LEU A 384 -13.23 28.35 -18.01
CA LEU A 384 -13.26 29.04 -19.32
C LEU A 384 -14.15 28.33 -20.36
N ASP A 385 -14.18 27.00 -20.38
CA ASP A 385 -15.14 26.21 -21.14
C ASP A 385 -15.57 24.96 -20.35
N PRO A 386 -16.57 25.09 -19.47
CA PRO A 386 -17.08 23.96 -18.69
C PRO A 386 -17.61 22.82 -19.54
N GLN A 387 -18.18 23.13 -20.71
CA GLN A 387 -18.78 22.12 -21.58
C GLN A 387 -17.70 21.26 -22.25
N ALA A 388 -16.64 21.86 -22.77
CA ALA A 388 -15.52 21.12 -23.33
C ALA A 388 -14.72 20.40 -22.24
N ALA A 389 -14.50 21.03 -21.09
CA ALA A 389 -13.73 20.44 -19.99
C ALA A 389 -14.45 19.22 -19.38
N LEU A 390 -15.76 19.31 -19.12
CA LEU A 390 -16.54 18.17 -18.62
C LEU A 390 -16.63 17.05 -19.68
N ALA A 391 -16.75 17.38 -20.97
CA ALA A 391 -16.78 16.39 -22.05
C ALA A 391 -15.41 15.73 -22.35
N ALA A 392 -14.32 16.30 -21.85
CA ALA A 392 -12.95 15.79 -22.01
C ALA A 392 -12.33 15.27 -20.70
N TYR A 393 -13.08 15.22 -19.60
CA TYR A 393 -12.61 14.78 -18.30
C TYR A 393 -12.33 13.27 -18.29
N ASP A 394 -11.08 12.91 -18.04
CA ASP A 394 -10.66 11.54 -17.73
C ASP A 394 -10.80 11.28 -16.22
N GLN A 395 -10.93 10.02 -15.82
CA GLN A 395 -10.93 9.57 -14.43
C GLN A 395 -9.68 8.73 -14.09
N SER A 396 -8.81 8.46 -15.07
CA SER A 396 -7.64 7.58 -14.92
C SER A 396 -6.58 8.09 -13.94
N HIS A 397 -6.53 9.39 -13.66
CA HIS A 397 -5.63 10.03 -12.69
C HIS A 397 -6.07 9.89 -11.23
N LEU A 398 -7.32 9.49 -10.98
CA LEU A 398 -7.87 9.39 -9.63
C LEU A 398 -7.36 8.13 -8.92
N PRO A 399 -7.25 8.12 -7.58
CA PRO A 399 -6.91 6.89 -6.83
C PRO A 399 -7.87 5.73 -7.17
N PRO A 400 -7.39 4.47 -7.26
CA PRO A 400 -8.24 3.33 -7.65
C PRO A 400 -9.50 3.15 -6.80
N HIS A 401 -9.42 3.47 -5.51
CA HIS A 401 -10.55 3.41 -4.57
C HIS A 401 -11.57 4.55 -4.75
N VAL A 402 -11.24 5.60 -5.49
CA VAL A 402 -12.16 6.66 -5.95
C VAL A 402 -12.76 6.26 -7.30
N GLN A 403 -11.96 5.69 -8.21
CA GLN A 403 -12.46 5.14 -9.49
C GLN A 403 -13.50 4.04 -9.26
N SER A 404 -13.28 3.14 -8.28
CA SER A 404 -14.21 2.05 -7.93
C SER A 404 -15.60 2.54 -7.54
N ASP A 405 -15.69 3.73 -6.93
CA ASP A 405 -16.91 4.34 -6.40
C ASP A 405 -17.45 5.46 -7.31
N SER A 406 -16.75 5.83 -8.39
CA SER A 406 -17.18 6.84 -9.37
C SER A 406 -17.97 6.19 -10.52
N ARG A 407 -19.09 6.80 -10.95
CA ARG A 407 -19.78 6.37 -12.18
C ARG A 407 -20.17 7.57 -13.03
N TRP A 408 -19.60 7.64 -14.23
CA TRP A 408 -19.97 8.66 -15.21
C TRP A 408 -21.43 8.51 -15.67
N SER A 409 -22.11 9.64 -15.87
CA SER A 409 -23.48 9.69 -16.37
C SER A 409 -23.65 10.84 -17.36
N GLU A 410 -23.74 10.51 -18.66
CA GLU A 410 -24.01 11.47 -19.73
C GLU A 410 -25.30 12.28 -19.49
N ALA A 411 -26.29 11.68 -18.81
CA ALA A 411 -27.55 12.33 -18.48
C ALA A 411 -27.39 13.39 -17.37
N VAL A 412 -26.57 13.12 -16.35
CA VAL A 412 -26.25 14.10 -15.30
C VAL A 412 -25.39 15.23 -15.88
N ALA A 413 -24.36 14.90 -16.66
CA ALA A 413 -23.55 15.90 -17.36
C ALA A 413 -24.39 16.81 -18.27
N ALA A 414 -25.40 16.26 -18.96
CA ALA A 414 -26.33 17.06 -19.76
C ALA A 414 -27.22 17.99 -18.91
N GLU A 415 -27.72 17.53 -17.75
CA GLU A 415 -28.51 18.36 -16.83
C GLU A 415 -27.67 19.48 -16.20
N MET A 416 -26.41 19.19 -15.85
CA MET A 416 -25.44 20.16 -15.34
C MET A 416 -25.13 21.27 -16.35
N ILE A 417 -25.08 20.94 -17.64
CA ILE A 417 -24.90 21.91 -18.73
C ILE A 417 -26.20 22.68 -19.06
N GLU A 418 -27.39 22.07 -18.91
CA GLU A 418 -28.67 22.78 -19.02
C GLU A 418 -28.90 23.79 -17.87
N THR A 419 -28.31 23.54 -16.71
CA THR A 419 -28.41 24.36 -15.50
C THR A 419 -27.13 25.15 -15.17
N LEU A 420 -26.20 25.28 -16.12
CA LEU A 420 -24.91 25.97 -15.96
C LEU A 420 -25.10 27.47 -15.62
N ASP A 421 -24.29 28.00 -14.69
CA ASP A 421 -24.41 29.39 -14.26
C ASP A 421 -24.07 30.39 -15.39
N PRO A 422 -24.92 31.41 -15.65
CA PRO A 422 -24.68 32.43 -16.67
C PRO A 422 -23.38 33.22 -16.56
N LEU A 423 -22.73 33.25 -15.39
CA LEU A 423 -21.44 33.91 -15.17
C LEU A 423 -20.29 33.11 -15.82
N VAL A 424 -20.24 31.78 -15.65
CA VAL A 424 -19.23 30.94 -16.30
C VAL A 424 -19.54 30.68 -17.77
N ALA A 425 -20.83 30.52 -18.12
CA ALA A 425 -21.29 30.33 -19.51
C ALA A 425 -21.05 31.54 -20.44
N ALA A 426 -20.48 32.63 -19.93
CA ALA A 426 -20.20 33.87 -20.65
C ALA A 426 -18.75 34.39 -20.51
N LEU A 427 -17.83 33.58 -19.96
CA LEU A 427 -16.42 33.98 -19.85
C LEU A 427 -15.71 33.99 -21.23
N PRO A 428 -14.70 34.86 -21.43
CA PRO A 428 -14.00 34.97 -22.70
C PRO A 428 -12.73 34.12 -22.77
N ASP A 429 -12.39 33.63 -23.96
CA ASP A 429 -11.13 32.94 -24.25
C ASP A 429 -9.90 33.69 -23.69
N LEU A 430 -9.06 32.97 -22.95
CA LEU A 430 -7.74 33.43 -22.50
C LEU A 430 -6.63 32.69 -23.25
N SER A 431 -5.52 33.37 -23.54
CA SER A 431 -4.30 32.72 -24.00
C SER A 431 -3.57 32.02 -22.85
N ASP A 432 -2.67 31.10 -23.17
CA ASP A 432 -1.84 30.42 -22.15
C ASP A 432 -1.00 31.43 -21.34
N GLU A 433 -0.54 32.53 -21.95
CA GLU A 433 0.14 33.63 -21.26
C GLU A 433 -0.78 34.35 -20.25
N GLU A 434 -2.08 34.48 -20.55
CA GLU A 434 -3.08 35.06 -19.63
C GLU A 434 -3.45 34.08 -18.51
N VAL A 435 -3.52 32.77 -18.78
CA VAL A 435 -3.71 31.72 -17.75
C VAL A 435 -2.51 31.66 -16.81
N MET A 436 -1.28 31.68 -17.33
CA MET A 436 -0.05 31.75 -16.53
C MET A 436 0.08 33.06 -15.74
N ALA A 437 -0.54 34.16 -16.20
CA ALA A 437 -0.64 35.38 -15.41
C ALA A 437 -1.65 35.23 -14.26
N LEU A 438 -2.81 34.61 -14.48
CA LEU A 438 -3.77 34.29 -13.43
C LEU A 438 -3.17 33.37 -12.36
N LEU A 439 -2.45 32.32 -12.75
CA LEU A 439 -1.75 31.42 -11.80
C LEU A 439 -0.73 32.18 -10.94
N ALA A 440 0.06 33.09 -11.54
CA ALA A 440 0.97 33.95 -10.80
C ALA A 440 0.27 34.97 -9.87
N PHE A 441 -1.00 35.30 -10.11
CA PHE A 441 -1.82 36.05 -9.17
C PHE A 441 -2.34 35.17 -8.02
N LEU A 442 -2.79 33.94 -8.31
CA LEU A 442 -3.23 32.99 -7.26
C LEU A 442 -2.10 32.61 -6.31
N ASP A 443 -0.89 32.39 -6.82
CA ASP A 443 0.34 32.21 -6.03
C ASP A 443 0.57 33.39 -5.05
N ALA A 444 0.37 34.62 -5.53
CA ALA A 444 0.50 35.82 -4.71
C ALA A 444 -0.60 36.00 -3.64
N LEU A 445 -1.64 35.16 -3.61
CA LEU A 445 -2.65 35.08 -2.54
C LEU A 445 -2.20 34.19 -1.37
N THR A 446 -1.06 33.53 -1.49
CA THR A 446 -0.54 32.59 -0.48
C THR A 446 0.31 33.33 0.55
N ASP A 447 -0.03 33.16 1.82
CA ASP A 447 0.80 33.63 2.92
C ASP A 447 2.01 32.70 3.09
N PRO A 448 3.26 33.20 3.12
CA PRO A 448 4.44 32.36 3.35
C PRO A 448 4.40 31.54 4.65
N ALA A 449 3.63 31.98 5.66
CA ALA A 449 3.45 31.23 6.90
C ALA A 449 2.39 30.11 6.80
N ALA A 450 1.56 30.09 5.75
CA ALA A 450 0.58 29.02 5.52
C ALA A 450 1.20 27.76 4.87
N ALA A 451 2.43 27.85 4.38
CA ALA A 451 3.18 26.75 3.76
C ALA A 451 3.93 25.85 4.77
N ASP A 452 3.97 26.24 6.05
CA ASP A 452 4.52 25.42 7.15
C ASP A 452 3.64 25.58 8.40
N LEU A 453 2.69 24.66 8.53
CA LEU A 453 1.75 24.60 9.64
C LEU A 453 2.19 23.65 10.76
N SER A 454 3.43 23.13 10.71
CA SER A 454 3.97 22.18 11.72
C SER A 454 3.85 22.70 13.16
N HIS A 455 3.95 24.02 13.33
CA HIS A 455 3.79 24.72 14.60
C HIS A 455 2.39 24.59 15.26
N LEU A 456 1.38 24.06 14.55
CA LEU A 456 0.06 23.76 15.10
C LEU A 456 -0.01 22.38 15.77
N LEU A 457 0.88 21.45 15.40
CA LEU A 457 0.89 20.06 15.88
C LEU A 457 1.16 19.99 17.41
N PRO A 458 0.41 19.19 18.17
CA PRO A 458 0.73 18.90 19.57
C PRO A 458 1.66 17.68 19.71
N ASP A 459 2.64 17.72 20.63
CA ASP A 459 3.53 16.58 20.93
C ASP A 459 2.76 15.32 21.41
N ARG A 460 1.58 15.53 22.01
CA ARG A 460 0.62 14.50 22.46
C ARG A 460 -0.76 15.13 22.64
N VAL A 461 -1.82 14.32 22.68
CA VAL A 461 -3.17 14.73 23.12
C VAL A 461 -3.55 14.17 24.51
N PRO A 462 -4.54 14.75 25.21
CA PRO A 462 -4.92 14.35 26.58
C PRO A 462 -5.46 12.92 26.74
N SER A 463 -5.96 12.28 25.68
CA SER A 463 -6.30 10.84 25.69
C SER A 463 -5.08 9.92 25.77
N GLY A 464 -3.91 10.39 25.30
CA GLY A 464 -2.73 9.56 25.05
C GLY A 464 -2.73 8.82 23.70
N LEU A 465 -3.73 9.05 22.84
CA LEU A 465 -3.73 8.50 21.47
C LEU A 465 -2.66 9.17 20.59
N PRO A 466 -2.15 8.50 19.54
CA PRO A 466 -1.16 9.09 18.63
C PRO A 466 -1.72 10.30 17.89
N VAL A 467 -0.97 11.41 17.92
CA VAL A 467 -1.26 12.63 17.16
C VAL A 467 -0.99 12.46 15.66
N PRO A 468 0.16 11.93 15.21
CA PRO A 468 0.31 11.58 13.80
C PRO A 468 -0.71 10.49 13.42
N ASP A 469 -1.29 10.65 12.24
CA ASP A 469 -1.89 9.56 11.44
C ASP A 469 -0.93 9.06 10.36
N ARG A 470 0.27 9.63 10.28
CA ARG A 470 1.43 9.04 9.59
C ARG A 470 1.83 7.73 10.29
N ILE A 471 2.46 6.83 9.54
CA ILE A 471 3.28 5.76 10.13
C ILE A 471 4.58 6.43 10.61
N GLU A 472 4.58 6.95 11.84
CA GLU A 472 5.70 7.72 12.40
C GLU A 472 6.31 7.08 13.66
N GLY A 473 7.61 6.84 13.56
CA GLY A 473 8.43 5.97 14.40
C GLY A 473 9.40 5.23 13.47
N PRO A 474 10.57 4.75 13.94
CA PRO A 474 11.39 3.85 13.13
C PRO A 474 10.61 2.54 12.95
N THR A 475 10.17 2.26 11.72
CA THR A 475 9.62 0.95 11.34
C THR A 475 10.75 0.00 11.00
N ALA A 476 10.51 -1.30 11.15
CA ALA A 476 11.46 -2.32 10.70
C ALA A 476 11.70 -2.26 9.18
N PHE A 477 10.65 -1.98 8.39
CA PHE A 477 10.71 -1.99 6.93
C PHE A 477 10.18 -0.69 6.30
N ALA A 478 10.64 -0.41 5.07
CA ALA A 478 10.10 0.60 4.17
C ALA A 478 9.76 -0.01 2.80
N ASN A 479 8.65 0.41 2.19
CA ASN A 479 8.26 -0.02 0.84
C ASN A 479 9.03 0.79 -0.20
N VAL A 480 10.08 0.19 -0.77
CA VAL A 480 10.98 0.84 -1.75
C VAL A 480 10.62 0.55 -3.20
N THR A 481 9.57 -0.23 -3.49
CA THR A 481 9.20 -0.73 -4.84
C THR A 481 9.36 0.29 -5.98
N ALA A 482 8.87 1.52 -5.78
CA ALA A 482 8.91 2.58 -6.79
C ALA A 482 10.29 3.28 -6.89
N GLN A 483 11.04 3.34 -5.79
CA GLN A 483 12.41 3.85 -5.73
C GLN A 483 13.39 2.84 -6.38
N ALA A 484 13.17 1.55 -6.13
CA ALA A 484 13.93 0.44 -6.68
C ALA A 484 13.64 0.18 -8.18
N GLY A 485 12.72 0.90 -8.81
CA GLY A 485 12.44 0.81 -10.26
C GLY A 485 11.52 -0.35 -10.69
N ILE A 486 10.94 -1.12 -9.75
CA ILE A 486 10.17 -2.34 -10.04
C ILE A 486 8.77 -2.00 -10.56
N ALA A 487 8.68 -1.66 -11.85
CA ALA A 487 7.46 -1.26 -12.54
C ALA A 487 6.68 -2.46 -13.11
N ALA A 488 5.88 -3.14 -12.28
CA ALA A 488 5.12 -4.34 -12.68
C ALA A 488 3.63 -4.05 -13.00
N PRO A 489 3.23 -3.81 -14.27
CA PRO A 489 1.82 -3.78 -14.66
C PRO A 489 1.20 -5.19 -14.62
N HIS A 490 0.14 -5.35 -13.84
CA HIS A 490 -0.66 -6.57 -13.70
C HIS A 490 -1.70 -6.70 -14.84
N PHE A 491 -2.01 -7.93 -15.25
CA PHE A 491 -3.17 -8.24 -16.11
C PHE A 491 -4.28 -8.89 -15.27
N ASP A 492 -5.44 -8.20 -15.18
CA ASP A 492 -6.59 -8.61 -14.37
C ASP A 492 -6.95 -10.10 -14.48
N GLY A 493 -6.89 -10.80 -13.35
CA GLY A 493 -7.80 -11.91 -13.07
C GLY A 493 -7.21 -13.27 -12.71
N TYR A 494 -5.90 -13.41 -12.48
CA TYR A 494 -5.31 -14.63 -11.89
C TYR A 494 -4.19 -14.33 -10.88
N GLN A 495 -3.97 -15.27 -9.97
CA GLN A 495 -3.08 -15.17 -8.82
C GLN A 495 -1.64 -14.77 -9.22
N VAL A 496 -1.09 -13.75 -8.55
CA VAL A 496 0.34 -13.38 -8.58
C VAL A 496 1.00 -14.02 -7.34
N MET A 497 1.95 -14.92 -7.54
CA MET A 497 2.33 -15.89 -6.50
C MET A 497 3.82 -16.19 -6.37
N GLY A 498 4.58 -16.10 -7.46
CA GLY A 498 5.95 -16.61 -7.50
C GLY A 498 6.99 -15.53 -7.71
N GLN A 499 7.93 -15.48 -6.78
CA GLN A 499 9.12 -14.63 -6.80
C GLN A 499 10.33 -15.50 -6.44
N ALA A 500 11.45 -15.30 -7.13
CA ALA A 500 12.69 -16.05 -6.88
C ALA A 500 13.91 -15.14 -6.96
N TRP A 501 14.84 -15.30 -6.00
CA TRP A 501 16.09 -14.56 -5.88
C TRP A 501 17.29 -15.41 -6.31
N ALA A 502 18.17 -14.88 -7.16
CA ALA A 502 19.48 -15.47 -7.46
C ALA A 502 20.43 -14.44 -8.10
N ASP A 503 21.73 -14.59 -7.90
CA ASP A 503 22.77 -13.86 -8.65
C ASP A 503 22.97 -14.58 -10.00
N VAL A 504 22.26 -14.17 -11.06
CA VAL A 504 22.20 -14.97 -12.31
C VAL A 504 23.28 -14.65 -13.33
N ASP A 505 24.00 -13.52 -13.17
CA ASP A 505 25.17 -13.17 -14.00
C ASP A 505 26.52 -13.12 -13.27
N LEU A 506 26.54 -13.50 -11.98
CA LEU A 506 27.71 -13.65 -11.10
C LEU A 506 28.50 -12.36 -10.91
N ASP A 507 27.80 -11.21 -10.81
CA ASP A 507 28.40 -9.92 -10.46
C ASP A 507 28.42 -9.62 -8.95
N GLY A 508 27.70 -10.41 -8.15
CA GLY A 508 27.65 -10.33 -6.69
C GLY A 508 26.36 -9.76 -6.11
N TRP A 509 25.36 -9.41 -6.93
CA TRP A 509 24.08 -8.87 -6.49
C TRP A 509 22.94 -9.87 -6.78
N LEU A 510 21.90 -9.89 -5.93
CA LEU A 510 20.77 -10.78 -6.13
C LEU A 510 19.76 -10.18 -7.11
N ASP A 511 19.60 -10.83 -8.26
CA ASP A 511 18.59 -10.54 -9.27
C ASP A 511 17.23 -11.14 -8.87
N LEU A 512 16.16 -10.56 -9.40
CA LEU A 512 14.79 -10.84 -9.00
C LEU A 512 13.93 -11.33 -10.17
N TYR A 513 13.49 -12.58 -10.12
CA TYR A 513 12.51 -13.14 -11.06
C TYR A 513 11.09 -13.05 -10.51
N LEU A 514 10.16 -12.47 -11.27
CA LEU A 514 8.76 -12.28 -10.92
C LEU A 514 7.83 -12.95 -11.92
N THR A 515 6.98 -13.85 -11.44
CA THR A 515 5.96 -14.54 -12.25
C THR A 515 4.74 -13.68 -12.57
N ASP A 516 4.03 -14.03 -13.63
CA ASP A 516 2.74 -13.45 -14.00
C ASP A 516 1.73 -14.56 -14.36
N GLY A 517 0.48 -14.42 -13.88
CA GLY A 517 -0.59 -15.40 -14.07
C GLY A 517 -1.36 -15.25 -15.39
N GLY A 518 -1.09 -14.21 -16.17
CA GLY A 518 -1.79 -13.91 -17.43
C GLY A 518 -1.04 -13.08 -18.47
N GLY A 519 0.16 -12.60 -18.16
CA GLY A 519 1.08 -11.91 -19.08
C GLY A 519 2.52 -12.44 -18.96
N PRO A 520 3.55 -11.67 -19.38
CA PRO A 520 4.94 -12.10 -19.28
C PRO A 520 5.49 -12.02 -17.85
N ASN A 521 6.18 -13.08 -17.44
CA ASN A 521 7.13 -13.07 -16.33
C ASN A 521 8.26 -12.06 -16.60
N ARG A 522 8.94 -11.60 -15.55
CA ARG A 522 9.99 -10.56 -15.64
C ARG A 522 11.21 -10.97 -14.83
N LEU A 523 12.40 -10.88 -15.45
CA LEU A 523 13.68 -10.96 -14.74
C LEU A 523 14.23 -9.54 -14.61
N TYR A 524 14.41 -9.08 -13.37
CA TYR A 524 15.04 -7.80 -13.05
C TYR A 524 16.49 -8.04 -12.66
N ARG A 525 17.41 -7.28 -13.26
CA ARG A 525 18.81 -7.23 -12.86
C ARG A 525 18.99 -6.20 -11.76
N ASN A 526 19.68 -6.55 -10.69
CA ASN A 526 20.10 -5.63 -9.64
C ASN A 526 21.28 -4.78 -10.12
N ASN A 527 21.27 -3.48 -9.81
CA ASN A 527 22.32 -2.54 -10.22
C ASN A 527 23.42 -2.33 -9.15
N GLY A 528 23.24 -2.89 -7.94
CA GLY A 528 24.18 -2.72 -6.82
C GLY A 528 24.15 -1.34 -6.17
N ASP A 529 23.03 -0.61 -6.33
CA ASP A 529 22.77 0.71 -5.73
C ASP A 529 21.35 0.85 -5.17
N GLY A 530 20.70 -0.29 -4.89
CA GLY A 530 19.30 -0.37 -4.46
C GLY A 530 18.28 -0.32 -5.59
N SER A 531 18.71 -0.15 -6.85
CA SER A 531 17.82 -0.12 -8.03
C SER A 531 17.89 -1.38 -8.90
N PHE A 532 16.81 -1.64 -9.64
CA PHE A 532 16.67 -2.74 -10.57
C PHE A 532 16.29 -2.27 -11.98
N ASP A 533 16.93 -2.83 -12.98
CA ASP A 533 16.60 -2.67 -14.41
C ASP A 533 15.99 -3.97 -14.97
N LEU A 534 15.24 -3.91 -16.07
CA LEU A 534 14.79 -5.16 -16.74
C LEU A 534 16.01 -5.85 -17.38
N SER A 535 16.25 -7.11 -17.00
CA SER A 535 17.45 -7.85 -17.42
C SER A 535 17.55 -7.98 -18.95
N PRO A 536 18.75 -7.83 -19.56
CA PRO A 536 18.95 -8.00 -21.01
C PRO A 536 18.55 -9.37 -21.57
N VAL A 537 18.35 -10.37 -20.70
CA VAL A 537 17.93 -11.73 -21.07
C VAL A 537 16.48 -12.05 -20.68
N ALA A 538 15.72 -11.10 -20.10
CA ALA A 538 14.36 -11.33 -19.60
C ALA A 538 13.40 -11.89 -20.65
N ASP A 539 13.49 -11.43 -21.91
CA ASP A 539 12.68 -11.94 -23.05
C ASP A 539 12.81 -13.47 -23.26
N GLN A 540 13.90 -14.09 -22.79
CA GLN A 540 14.18 -15.53 -22.95
C GLN A 540 13.38 -16.37 -21.94
N VAL A 541 13.16 -15.81 -20.74
CA VAL A 541 12.45 -16.44 -19.60
C VAL A 541 11.04 -15.85 -19.37
N ALA A 542 10.58 -14.95 -20.24
CA ALA A 542 9.34 -14.20 -20.06
C ALA A 542 8.04 -15.02 -20.18
N LEU A 543 8.06 -16.18 -20.85
CA LEU A 543 6.91 -17.11 -20.95
C LEU A 543 5.51 -16.46 -21.19
N PRO A 544 5.32 -15.57 -22.17
CA PRO A 544 4.14 -14.68 -22.27
C PRO A 544 2.77 -15.36 -22.53
N ASP A 545 2.75 -16.64 -22.92
CA ASP A 545 1.53 -17.45 -23.08
C ASP A 545 1.33 -18.46 -21.93
N HIS A 546 2.23 -18.49 -20.95
CA HIS A 546 2.17 -19.38 -19.78
C HIS A 546 1.25 -18.80 -18.68
N ARG A 547 0.95 -19.63 -17.69
CA ARG A 547 0.22 -19.23 -16.48
C ARG A 547 1.03 -19.63 -15.27
N SER A 548 2.05 -18.83 -15.02
CA SER A 548 3.04 -19.07 -13.98
C SER A 548 2.40 -18.92 -12.59
N SER A 549 2.78 -19.79 -11.67
CA SER A 549 2.29 -19.81 -10.28
C SER A 549 3.40 -19.89 -9.25
N GLY A 550 4.63 -20.20 -9.68
CA GLY A 550 5.79 -20.25 -8.81
C GLY A 550 7.09 -20.30 -9.61
N ALA A 551 8.19 -19.92 -8.97
CA ALA A 551 9.53 -19.99 -9.53
C ALA A 551 10.56 -20.29 -8.44
N VAL A 552 11.63 -20.99 -8.81
CA VAL A 552 12.77 -21.30 -7.94
C VAL A 552 14.04 -21.38 -8.80
N PHE A 553 15.16 -20.92 -8.25
CA PHE A 553 16.49 -21.05 -8.85
C PHE A 553 17.29 -22.17 -8.18
N ALA A 554 18.11 -22.91 -8.94
CA ALA A 554 19.05 -23.93 -8.45
C ALA A 554 20.13 -24.22 -9.52
N ASP A 555 21.35 -24.56 -9.13
CA ASP A 555 22.37 -25.16 -10.03
C ASP A 555 22.12 -26.69 -10.11
N TYR A 556 21.32 -27.13 -11.11
CA TYR A 556 20.86 -28.53 -11.16
C TYR A 556 21.88 -29.49 -11.80
N ASP A 557 22.91 -29.00 -12.51
CA ASP A 557 23.96 -29.84 -13.11
C ASP A 557 25.40 -29.57 -12.59
N ASN A 558 25.50 -28.79 -11.52
CA ASN A 558 26.70 -28.47 -10.74
C ASN A 558 27.77 -27.62 -11.47
N ASP A 559 27.40 -26.87 -12.51
CA ASP A 559 28.34 -26.09 -13.32
C ASP A 559 28.80 -24.78 -12.65
N GLY A 560 27.93 -24.20 -11.80
CA GLY A 560 28.16 -22.98 -11.02
C GLY A 560 27.26 -21.79 -11.36
N TRP A 561 26.26 -21.95 -12.23
CA TRP A 561 25.28 -20.90 -12.56
C TRP A 561 23.86 -21.29 -12.10
N ALA A 562 23.06 -20.30 -11.70
CA ALA A 562 21.70 -20.54 -11.22
C ALA A 562 20.73 -20.75 -12.41
N ASP A 563 20.18 -21.97 -12.53
CA ASP A 563 19.14 -22.33 -13.49
C ASP A 563 17.74 -22.04 -12.94
N LEU A 564 16.76 -21.83 -13.81
CA LEU A 564 15.42 -21.37 -13.43
C LEU A 564 14.35 -22.43 -13.74
N TYR A 565 13.62 -22.88 -12.71
CA TYR A 565 12.42 -23.70 -12.88
C TYR A 565 11.15 -22.92 -12.58
N VAL A 566 10.20 -22.92 -13.51
CA VAL A 566 8.93 -22.20 -13.44
C VAL A 566 7.77 -23.19 -13.44
N VAL A 567 6.97 -23.15 -12.37
CA VAL A 567 5.75 -23.95 -12.24
C VAL A 567 4.51 -23.15 -12.64
N GLY A 568 3.46 -23.86 -13.09
CA GLY A 568 2.26 -23.18 -13.59
C GLY A 568 1.08 -24.07 -13.91
N ARG A 569 0.12 -23.47 -14.63
CA ARG A 569 -1.06 -24.16 -15.20
C ARG A 569 -0.78 -24.56 -16.66
N GLY A 570 0.12 -25.53 -16.83
CA GLY A 570 0.59 -26.05 -18.10
C GLY A 570 1.75 -27.01 -17.86
N PRO A 571 2.50 -27.42 -18.90
CA PRO A 571 3.82 -28.01 -18.70
C PRO A 571 4.74 -27.00 -18.00
N ASN A 572 5.27 -27.35 -16.83
CA ASN A 572 6.32 -26.58 -16.14
C ASN A 572 7.56 -26.46 -17.05
N VAL A 573 8.40 -25.44 -16.83
CA VAL A 573 9.54 -25.11 -17.69
C VAL A 573 10.84 -25.08 -16.89
N LEU A 574 11.89 -25.74 -17.40
CA LEU A 574 13.28 -25.62 -16.90
C LEU A 574 14.14 -24.87 -17.92
N PHE A 575 14.80 -23.81 -17.46
CA PHE A 575 15.75 -23.01 -18.23
C PHE A 575 17.17 -23.20 -17.67
N HIS A 576 18.06 -23.77 -18.49
CA HIS A 576 19.50 -23.82 -18.21
C HIS A 576 20.12 -22.43 -18.42
N ASN A 577 20.97 -21.96 -17.51
CA ASN A 577 21.71 -20.72 -17.60
C ASN A 577 22.97 -20.94 -18.47
N ASP A 578 23.04 -20.30 -19.63
CA ASP A 578 24.11 -20.50 -20.61
C ASP A 578 25.42 -19.77 -20.23
N GLY A 579 25.83 -19.87 -18.97
CA GLY A 579 27.03 -19.24 -18.40
C GLY A 579 26.94 -17.72 -18.32
N GLY A 580 25.81 -17.19 -17.84
CA GLY A 580 25.52 -15.75 -17.77
C GLY A 580 25.24 -15.09 -19.13
N ALA A 581 25.22 -15.85 -20.23
CA ALA A 581 25.00 -15.32 -21.57
C ALA A 581 23.51 -15.27 -21.99
N GLY A 582 22.64 -15.95 -21.25
CA GLY A 582 21.24 -16.19 -21.61
C GLY A 582 20.68 -17.44 -20.94
N PHE A 583 19.46 -17.81 -21.33
CA PHE A 583 18.76 -18.98 -20.83
C PHE A 583 18.23 -19.85 -21.97
N SER A 584 18.42 -21.16 -21.85
CA SER A 584 17.95 -22.17 -22.82
C SER A 584 16.88 -23.07 -22.21
N ASP A 585 15.69 -23.15 -22.82
CA ASP A 585 14.64 -24.11 -22.44
C ASP A 585 15.14 -25.56 -22.70
N VAL A 586 15.43 -26.27 -21.60
CA VAL A 586 15.88 -27.66 -21.58
C VAL A 586 14.79 -28.64 -21.14
N THR A 587 13.58 -28.15 -20.82
CA THR A 587 12.44 -28.92 -20.27
C THR A 587 12.22 -30.27 -20.95
N GLY A 588 12.22 -30.28 -22.29
CA GLY A 588 11.96 -31.48 -23.10
C GLY A 588 13.15 -32.42 -23.27
N ALA A 589 14.36 -31.99 -22.89
CA ALA A 589 15.57 -32.81 -22.81
C ALA A 589 15.75 -33.38 -21.39
N ALA A 590 15.57 -32.53 -20.38
CA ALA A 590 15.64 -32.89 -18.96
C ALA A 590 14.51 -33.84 -18.53
N GLY A 591 13.30 -33.67 -19.07
CA GLY A 591 12.14 -34.55 -18.80
C GLY A 591 11.20 -34.08 -17.69
N VAL A 592 11.49 -32.93 -17.06
CA VAL A 592 10.78 -32.36 -15.89
C VAL A 592 9.52 -31.55 -16.22
N GLY A 593 9.08 -31.57 -17.48
CA GLY A 593 7.88 -30.85 -17.95
C GLY A 593 6.56 -31.52 -17.53
N ASP A 594 6.33 -31.67 -16.22
CA ASP A 594 5.03 -32.12 -15.70
C ASP A 594 3.93 -31.11 -16.04
N ALA A 595 2.73 -31.63 -16.34
CA ALA A 595 1.61 -30.87 -16.87
C ALA A 595 0.37 -30.88 -15.96
N GLY A 596 0.60 -30.96 -14.64
CA GLY A 596 -0.42 -30.74 -13.62
C GLY A 596 -0.77 -29.25 -13.46
N VAL A 597 -1.16 -28.86 -12.24
CA VAL A 597 -1.26 -27.46 -11.83
C VAL A 597 -0.29 -27.24 -10.69
N GLY A 598 0.96 -26.97 -11.07
CA GLY A 598 2.05 -26.75 -10.13
C GLY A 598 1.78 -25.53 -9.26
N LYS A 599 2.26 -25.57 -8.02
CA LYS A 599 2.19 -24.45 -7.07
C LYS A 599 3.56 -24.06 -6.53
N THR A 600 4.35 -25.03 -6.07
CA THR A 600 5.78 -24.85 -5.83
C THR A 600 6.59 -25.93 -6.54
N ALA A 601 7.88 -25.66 -6.61
CA ALA A 601 8.93 -26.66 -6.75
C ALA A 601 9.95 -26.45 -5.63
N SER A 602 10.52 -27.55 -5.16
CA SER A 602 11.54 -27.55 -4.11
C SER A 602 12.62 -28.55 -4.52
N TRP A 603 13.88 -28.22 -4.23
CA TRP A 603 15.04 -29.01 -4.60
C TRP A 603 15.73 -29.58 -3.36
N GLY A 604 16.32 -30.76 -3.49
CA GLY A 604 17.03 -31.45 -2.42
C GLY A 604 17.81 -32.64 -2.97
N ASP A 605 18.74 -33.18 -2.18
CA ASP A 605 19.67 -34.25 -2.57
C ASP A 605 19.25 -35.50 -1.76
N TYR A 606 18.20 -36.21 -2.21
CA TYR A 606 17.50 -37.17 -1.33
C TYR A 606 18.23 -38.51 -1.17
N ASP A 607 19.12 -38.85 -2.12
CA ASP A 607 19.97 -40.04 -2.06
C ASP A 607 21.47 -39.78 -1.86
N GLY A 608 21.85 -38.52 -1.60
CA GLY A 608 23.20 -38.13 -1.16
C GLY A 608 24.27 -38.35 -2.22
N ASP A 609 23.91 -38.18 -3.50
CA ASP A 609 24.77 -38.43 -4.65
C ASP A 609 25.51 -37.16 -5.14
N GLY A 610 25.04 -35.98 -4.70
CA GLY A 610 25.62 -34.68 -5.00
C GLY A 610 24.93 -33.91 -6.12
N PHE A 611 23.79 -34.37 -6.64
CA PHE A 611 22.94 -33.65 -7.60
C PHE A 611 21.57 -33.30 -6.98
N LEU A 612 21.00 -32.16 -7.36
CA LEU A 612 19.70 -31.74 -6.86
C LEU A 612 18.57 -32.46 -7.58
N ASP A 613 17.83 -33.27 -6.84
CA ASP A 613 16.53 -33.82 -7.20
C ASP A 613 15.42 -32.77 -7.06
N LEU A 614 14.29 -32.98 -7.74
CA LEU A 614 13.22 -32.00 -7.87
C LEU A 614 11.87 -32.56 -7.39
N PHE A 615 11.29 -31.93 -6.37
CA PHE A 615 9.89 -32.14 -5.97
C PHE A 615 8.97 -31.08 -6.58
N VAL A 616 7.78 -31.48 -7.03
CA VAL A 616 6.73 -30.56 -7.53
C VAL A 616 5.41 -30.82 -6.82
N ALA A 617 4.92 -29.79 -6.11
CA ALA A 617 3.60 -29.80 -5.46
C ALA A 617 2.51 -29.41 -6.48
N ASN A 618 1.49 -30.26 -6.63
CA ASN A 618 0.43 -30.11 -7.63
C ASN A 618 -0.96 -29.94 -6.98
N TRP A 619 -1.64 -28.83 -7.27
CA TRP A 619 -2.96 -28.50 -6.72
C TRP A 619 -4.12 -29.11 -7.54
N ALA A 620 -5.34 -29.00 -7.04
CA ALA A 620 -6.52 -29.58 -7.69
C ALA A 620 -7.01 -28.72 -8.88
N CYS A 621 -6.90 -29.23 -10.11
CA CYS A 621 -7.28 -28.50 -11.33
C CYS A 621 -8.81 -28.43 -11.61
N SER A 622 -9.57 -28.13 -10.56
CA SER A 622 -11.02 -27.90 -10.58
C SER A 622 -11.43 -26.70 -11.48
N PRO A 623 -12.61 -26.72 -12.13
CA PRO A 623 -13.54 -27.83 -12.28
C PRO A 623 -13.29 -28.64 -13.58
N GLY A 624 -12.15 -28.45 -14.24
CA GLY A 624 -11.95 -28.79 -15.66
C GLY A 624 -11.31 -30.14 -15.96
N CYS A 625 -10.98 -30.94 -14.94
CA CYS A 625 -10.02 -32.05 -15.04
C CYS A 625 -10.62 -33.45 -14.83
N PRO A 626 -9.84 -34.53 -15.07
CA PRO A 626 -10.29 -35.91 -14.84
C PRO A 626 -10.41 -36.28 -13.34
N HIS A 627 -9.59 -35.65 -12.49
CA HIS A 627 -9.54 -35.87 -11.03
C HIS A 627 -9.82 -34.58 -10.24
N PRO A 628 -10.92 -33.84 -10.50
CA PRO A 628 -11.11 -32.47 -10.02
C PRO A 628 -11.41 -32.38 -8.51
N LEU A 629 -11.43 -33.52 -7.82
CA LEU A 629 -11.68 -33.66 -6.37
C LEU A 629 -10.53 -34.34 -5.62
N GLU A 630 -9.59 -34.99 -6.33
CA GLU A 630 -8.53 -35.82 -5.74
C GLU A 630 -7.14 -35.16 -5.82
N GLY A 631 -7.05 -33.94 -6.36
CA GLY A 631 -5.78 -33.32 -6.74
C GLY A 631 -5.25 -33.80 -8.09
N ASP A 632 -4.30 -33.05 -8.67
CA ASP A 632 -3.35 -33.66 -9.59
C ASP A 632 -2.33 -34.53 -8.80
N LYS A 633 -1.32 -35.08 -9.47
CA LYS A 633 -0.35 -35.96 -8.83
C LYS A 633 0.93 -35.18 -8.55
N ASP A 634 1.36 -35.15 -7.29
CA ASP A 634 2.69 -34.64 -6.90
C ASP A 634 3.79 -35.39 -7.67
N ARG A 635 4.99 -34.80 -7.78
CA ARG A 635 6.14 -35.42 -8.43
C ARG A 635 7.38 -35.39 -7.54
N LEU A 636 8.15 -36.47 -7.59
CA LEU A 636 9.56 -36.50 -7.24
C LEU A 636 10.35 -36.99 -8.47
N PHE A 637 11.30 -36.18 -8.91
CA PHE A 637 12.16 -36.40 -10.05
C PHE A 637 13.60 -36.55 -9.57
N HIS A 638 14.17 -37.75 -9.71
CA HIS A 638 15.58 -37.99 -9.41
C HIS A 638 16.47 -37.46 -10.52
N ASN A 639 17.57 -36.78 -10.18
CA ASN A 639 18.54 -36.24 -11.12
C ASN A 639 19.57 -37.31 -11.52
N ASN A 640 19.65 -37.66 -12.81
CA ASN A 640 20.53 -38.75 -13.26
C ASN A 640 22.02 -38.32 -13.39
N GLY A 641 22.38 -37.09 -13.01
CA GLY A 641 23.75 -36.55 -13.12
C GLY A 641 24.26 -36.35 -14.56
N ASP A 642 23.37 -36.38 -15.56
CA ASP A 642 23.69 -36.22 -16.99
C ASP A 642 22.83 -35.16 -17.71
N GLY A 643 22.18 -34.28 -16.94
CA GLY A 643 21.25 -33.27 -17.45
C GLY A 643 19.83 -33.81 -17.71
N THR A 644 19.50 -35.00 -17.21
CA THR A 644 18.17 -35.63 -17.34
C THR A 644 17.65 -36.16 -16.02
N PHE A 645 16.32 -36.25 -15.90
CA PHE A 645 15.63 -36.67 -14.69
C PHE A 645 14.76 -37.92 -14.88
N THR A 646 14.54 -38.65 -13.80
CA THR A 646 13.67 -39.84 -13.73
C THR A 646 12.50 -39.59 -12.76
N ASP A 647 11.25 -39.77 -13.19
CA ASP A 647 10.07 -39.77 -12.28
C ASP A 647 10.16 -40.99 -11.34
N VAL A 648 10.62 -40.75 -10.11
CA VAL A 648 10.78 -41.73 -9.03
C VAL A 648 9.67 -41.63 -7.98
N THR A 649 8.66 -40.78 -8.19
CA THR A 649 7.52 -40.52 -7.28
C THR A 649 6.83 -41.77 -6.69
N LEU A 650 7.01 -42.96 -7.29
CA LEU A 650 6.53 -44.23 -6.72
C LEU A 650 7.23 -44.62 -5.41
N LEU A 651 8.40 -44.04 -5.08
CA LEU A 651 9.09 -44.20 -3.79
C LEU A 651 8.20 -43.71 -2.63
N LEU A 652 7.55 -42.56 -2.79
CA LEU A 652 6.62 -41.94 -1.84
C LEU A 652 5.27 -42.68 -1.69
N GLY A 653 5.14 -43.87 -2.31
CA GLY A 653 3.99 -44.75 -2.20
C GLY A 653 2.70 -44.18 -2.83
N PRO A 654 1.51 -44.57 -2.31
CA PRO A 654 0.22 -44.18 -2.90
C PRO A 654 -0.26 -42.78 -2.52
N HIS A 655 0.46 -42.05 -1.65
CA HIS A 655 0.01 -40.80 -1.02
C HIS A 655 0.34 -39.52 -1.82
N THR A 656 0.77 -39.65 -3.07
CA THR A 656 1.21 -38.55 -3.96
C THR A 656 0.06 -37.86 -4.70
N ARG A 657 -1.03 -37.60 -3.97
CA ARG A 657 -2.21 -36.84 -4.42
C ARG A 657 -2.80 -36.01 -3.28
N GLY A 658 -3.41 -34.89 -3.63
CA GLY A 658 -4.09 -33.96 -2.76
C GLY A 658 -4.14 -32.58 -3.42
N ALA A 659 -4.74 -31.59 -2.77
CA ALA A 659 -4.65 -30.21 -3.25
C ALA A 659 -3.36 -29.58 -2.71
N SER A 660 -2.22 -30.09 -3.15
CA SER A 660 -0.89 -29.75 -2.63
C SER A 660 -0.50 -28.31 -2.97
N PHE A 661 0.13 -27.61 -2.02
CA PHE A 661 0.56 -26.22 -2.21
C PHE A 661 2.07 -25.99 -2.09
N VAL A 662 2.69 -26.44 -1.00
CA VAL A 662 4.13 -26.22 -0.73
C VAL A 662 4.76 -27.41 -0.01
N ALA A 663 5.99 -27.74 -0.40
CA ALA A 663 6.80 -28.80 0.19
C ALA A 663 8.18 -28.25 0.62
N ALA A 664 8.78 -28.89 1.61
CA ALA A 664 10.16 -28.64 2.03
C ALA A 664 10.94 -29.95 2.04
N PHE A 665 12.18 -29.91 1.53
CA PHE A 665 13.21 -30.87 1.93
C PHE A 665 13.84 -30.39 3.23
N THR A 666 13.96 -31.26 4.23
CA THR A 666 14.56 -30.97 5.54
C THR A 666 14.88 -32.28 6.25
N ASP A 667 16.01 -32.37 6.93
CA ASP A 667 16.33 -33.46 7.88
C ASP A 667 15.67 -33.10 9.23
N TYR A 668 14.51 -33.69 9.56
CA TYR A 668 13.63 -33.23 10.66
C TYR A 668 13.83 -33.98 12.00
N ASP A 669 14.30 -35.23 11.97
CA ASP A 669 14.67 -36.00 13.18
C ASP A 669 16.19 -36.08 13.41
N ASN A 670 16.95 -35.28 12.65
CA ASN A 670 18.40 -35.03 12.78
C ASN A 670 19.26 -36.30 12.57
N ASP A 671 18.76 -37.27 11.80
CA ASP A 671 19.46 -38.50 11.43
C ASP A 671 20.46 -38.30 10.25
N GLY A 672 20.17 -37.35 9.37
CA GLY A 672 21.04 -36.88 8.29
C GLY A 672 20.60 -37.24 6.86
N ASP A 673 19.58 -38.06 6.65
CA ASP A 673 18.93 -38.24 5.35
C ASP A 673 17.84 -37.14 5.13
N ALA A 674 17.57 -36.74 3.88
CA ALA A 674 16.67 -35.61 3.60
C ALA A 674 15.18 -36.02 3.49
N ASP A 675 14.35 -35.60 4.45
CA ASP A 675 12.91 -35.90 4.48
C ASP A 675 12.08 -34.93 3.63
N ILE A 676 10.79 -35.23 3.47
CA ILE A 676 9.84 -34.35 2.76
C ILE A 676 8.61 -34.06 3.63
N TYR A 677 8.45 -32.79 4.05
CA TYR A 677 7.17 -32.28 4.57
C TYR A 677 6.39 -31.58 3.45
N LEU A 678 5.07 -31.79 3.41
CA LEU A 678 4.16 -31.26 2.40
C LEU A 678 2.86 -30.75 3.05
N VAL A 679 2.53 -29.50 2.75
CA VAL A 679 1.30 -28.82 3.18
C VAL A 679 0.24 -28.86 2.07
N LEU A 680 -1.01 -29.17 2.45
CA LEU A 680 -2.11 -29.39 1.52
C LEU A 680 -3.42 -28.71 1.96
N ASP A 681 -4.29 -28.47 0.97
CA ASP A 681 -5.61 -27.87 1.13
C ASP A 681 -6.74 -28.92 1.24
N GLU A 682 -7.41 -28.98 2.40
CA GLU A 682 -8.52 -29.90 2.67
C GLU A 682 -9.83 -29.58 1.91
N PHE A 683 -9.94 -28.47 1.15
CA PHE A 683 -11.19 -27.95 0.57
C PHE A 683 -12.03 -28.95 -0.24
N ILE A 684 -11.47 -30.07 -0.69
CA ILE A 684 -12.18 -31.07 -1.50
C ILE A 684 -12.15 -32.52 -0.96
N THR A 685 -11.13 -32.93 -0.20
CA THR A 685 -11.07 -34.26 0.43
C THR A 685 -10.30 -34.17 1.77
N PRO A 686 -10.79 -34.80 2.87
CA PRO A 686 -10.07 -34.87 4.14
C PRO A 686 -8.81 -35.72 4.03
N ILE A 687 -7.69 -35.06 3.71
CA ILE A 687 -6.34 -35.58 3.61
C ILE A 687 -5.46 -34.52 4.27
N GLY A 688 -4.89 -34.84 5.43
CA GLY A 688 -3.98 -33.93 6.12
C GLY A 688 -2.61 -33.79 5.46
N ASN A 689 -1.81 -32.90 6.04
CA ASN A 689 -0.41 -32.69 5.71
C ASN A 689 0.38 -34.01 5.78
N LYS A 690 1.48 -34.08 5.03
CA LYS A 690 2.24 -35.32 4.84
C LYS A 690 3.70 -35.09 5.21
N LEU A 691 4.26 -36.05 5.94
CA LEU A 691 5.66 -36.17 6.26
C LEU A 691 6.10 -37.55 5.78
N TRP A 692 7.09 -37.59 4.90
CA TRP A 692 7.77 -38.82 4.49
C TRP A 692 9.18 -38.82 5.08
N ARG A 693 9.44 -39.67 6.08
CA ARG A 693 10.80 -39.90 6.56
C ARG A 693 11.59 -40.71 5.54
N ASN A 694 12.85 -40.36 5.35
CA ASN A 694 13.78 -40.96 4.42
C ASN A 694 14.66 -42.02 5.13
N ASP A 695 14.29 -43.32 5.11
CA ASP A 695 15.11 -44.38 5.74
C ASP A 695 16.33 -44.81 4.87
N GLY A 696 16.78 -43.96 3.95
CA GLY A 696 17.96 -44.19 3.13
C GLY A 696 17.86 -45.34 2.12
N PRO A 697 19.02 -45.95 1.74
CA PRO A 697 19.10 -46.95 0.67
C PRO A 697 18.50 -48.32 1.06
N GLY A 698 17.28 -48.60 0.60
CA GLY A 698 16.59 -49.85 0.88
C GLY A 698 15.41 -50.13 -0.07
N CYS A 699 14.43 -50.91 0.39
CA CYS A 699 13.10 -51.11 -0.20
C CYS A 699 12.96 -51.60 -1.68
N GLY A 700 14.02 -51.62 -2.48
CA GLY A 700 14.01 -51.80 -3.93
C GLY A 700 14.61 -50.63 -4.74
N GLY A 701 15.07 -49.59 -4.05
CA GLY A 701 15.71 -48.38 -4.55
C GLY A 701 16.13 -47.54 -3.33
N TRP A 702 15.26 -46.63 -2.94
CA TRP A 702 15.30 -45.88 -1.68
C TRP A 702 14.09 -46.21 -0.80
N CYS A 703 14.15 -45.95 0.51
CA CYS A 703 13.02 -46.13 1.44
C CYS A 703 12.45 -44.78 1.89
N PHE A 704 11.16 -44.54 1.63
CA PHE A 704 10.40 -43.47 2.27
C PHE A 704 9.22 -44.07 3.04
N GLU A 705 9.06 -43.72 4.32
CA GLU A 705 7.92 -44.09 5.15
C GLU A 705 7.03 -42.87 5.42
N MET A 706 5.72 -42.99 5.21
CA MET A 706 4.79 -41.90 5.52
C MET A 706 4.47 -41.94 7.01
N VAL A 707 5.00 -40.96 7.75
CA VAL A 707 5.03 -40.93 9.23
C VAL A 707 4.18 -39.83 9.85
N ALA A 708 3.52 -38.98 9.05
CA ALA A 708 2.79 -37.78 9.52
C ALA A 708 1.93 -38.01 10.76
N ALA A 709 1.13 -39.08 10.80
CA ALA A 709 0.21 -39.39 11.91
C ALA A 709 0.87 -40.09 13.12
N GLU A 710 2.15 -40.48 13.01
CA GLU A 710 3.00 -40.95 14.10
C GLU A 710 3.84 -39.79 14.67
N ALA A 711 4.30 -38.89 13.80
CA ALA A 711 4.95 -37.63 14.15
C ALA A 711 3.97 -36.56 14.70
N GLY A 712 2.65 -36.68 14.47
CA GLY A 712 1.67 -35.65 14.86
C GLY A 712 1.55 -34.48 13.89
N ALA A 713 2.17 -34.58 12.71
CA ALA A 713 2.21 -33.57 11.66
C ALA A 713 1.12 -33.74 10.58
N ASP A 714 0.12 -34.62 10.78
CA ASP A 714 -0.97 -34.92 9.83
C ASP A 714 -2.18 -33.94 9.89
N ALA A 715 -1.90 -32.67 10.21
CA ALA A 715 -2.89 -31.61 10.31
C ALA A 715 -3.82 -31.57 9.08
N SER A 716 -5.12 -31.73 9.32
CA SER A 716 -6.16 -31.77 8.29
C SER A 716 -6.89 -30.44 8.24
N VAL A 717 -6.37 -29.53 7.41
CA VAL A 717 -6.71 -28.10 7.36
C VAL A 717 -6.58 -27.56 5.93
N MET A 718 -7.02 -26.32 5.67
CA MET A 718 -6.84 -25.68 4.36
C MET A 718 -5.44 -25.02 4.26
N GLY A 719 -4.38 -25.82 4.35
CA GLY A 719 -3.00 -25.34 4.41
C GLY A 719 -2.45 -24.84 3.06
N MET A 720 -1.67 -23.76 3.06
CA MET A 720 -1.25 -23.05 1.84
C MET A 720 0.21 -22.57 1.83
N GLY A 721 0.76 -22.10 2.95
CA GLY A 721 2.15 -21.66 3.09
C GLY A 721 2.91 -22.47 4.13
N LEU A 722 4.25 -22.44 4.07
CA LEU A 722 5.14 -23.18 4.97
C LEU A 722 6.46 -22.41 5.17
N SER A 723 6.83 -22.24 6.44
CA SER A 723 8.16 -21.88 6.92
C SER A 723 8.70 -23.01 7.80
N VAL A 724 9.99 -23.27 7.73
CA VAL A 724 10.69 -24.30 8.52
C VAL A 724 11.91 -23.66 9.15
N ASP A 725 11.98 -23.64 10.47
CA ASP A 725 13.04 -22.93 11.21
C ASP A 725 13.18 -23.40 12.67
N ASP A 726 14.24 -22.98 13.35
CA ASP A 726 14.51 -23.24 14.77
C ASP A 726 13.90 -22.08 15.60
N PHE A 727 12.60 -22.17 15.91
CA PHE A 727 11.82 -21.03 16.44
C PHE A 727 11.96 -20.80 17.95
N ASP A 728 12.20 -21.84 18.78
CA ASP A 728 12.48 -21.66 20.22
C ASP A 728 13.96 -21.89 20.62
N ALA A 729 14.84 -22.03 19.62
CA ALA A 729 16.31 -22.07 19.73
C ALA A 729 16.85 -23.26 20.53
N ASP A 730 16.24 -24.44 20.36
CA ASP A 730 16.69 -25.70 20.95
C ASP A 730 17.57 -26.56 20.01
N GLY A 731 17.47 -26.33 18.70
CA GLY A 731 18.30 -26.93 17.65
C GLY A 731 17.64 -28.01 16.80
N ASP A 732 16.36 -28.34 17.06
CA ASP A 732 15.51 -29.12 16.18
C ASP A 732 14.61 -28.20 15.31
N PHE A 733 14.04 -28.71 14.20
CA PHE A 733 13.30 -27.86 13.25
C PHE A 733 11.77 -27.96 13.43
N ASP A 734 11.14 -26.79 13.53
CA ASP A 734 9.70 -26.56 13.66
C ASP A 734 9.03 -26.25 12.32
N PHE A 735 7.72 -26.46 12.23
CA PHE A 735 6.91 -26.14 11.05
C PHE A 735 5.84 -25.09 11.35
N TYR A 736 6.01 -23.88 10.81
CA TYR A 736 4.93 -22.87 10.78
C TYR A 736 4.24 -22.88 9.42
N PHE A 737 2.95 -23.25 9.39
CA PHE A 737 2.16 -23.25 8.16
C PHE A 737 0.86 -22.45 8.27
N ALA A 738 0.53 -21.84 7.14
CA ALA A 738 -0.57 -20.91 7.00
C ALA A 738 -1.82 -21.63 6.44
N GLU A 739 -3.01 -21.26 6.92
CA GLU A 739 -4.27 -21.91 6.52
C GLU A 739 -5.47 -20.96 6.45
N ALA A 740 -6.65 -21.46 6.05
CA ALA A 740 -7.91 -20.74 6.18
C ALA A 740 -8.56 -20.94 7.56
N GLY A 741 -7.93 -20.40 8.60
CA GLY A 741 -8.30 -20.59 10.00
C GLY A 741 -7.26 -20.00 10.96
N GLU A 742 -7.03 -20.69 12.08
CA GLU A 742 -5.95 -20.38 13.04
C GLU A 742 -4.62 -20.86 12.47
N MET A 743 -3.65 -19.97 12.21
CA MET A 743 -2.31 -20.36 11.72
C MET A 743 -1.67 -21.37 12.68
N THR A 744 -0.99 -22.39 12.16
CA THR A 744 -0.39 -23.45 12.99
C THR A 744 1.12 -23.34 13.06
N LEU A 745 1.66 -23.35 14.28
CA LEU A 745 3.06 -23.57 14.62
C LEU A 745 3.16 -24.94 15.28
N LEU A 746 3.71 -25.92 14.56
CA LEU A 746 4.08 -27.23 15.11
C LEU A 746 5.51 -27.14 15.65
N ARG A 747 5.65 -27.30 16.96
CA ARG A 747 6.97 -27.46 17.60
C ARG A 747 7.39 -28.92 17.66
N ASN A 748 8.64 -29.20 17.33
CA ASN A 748 9.32 -30.50 17.45
C ASN A 748 9.71 -30.81 18.91
N ASP A 749 9.68 -32.06 19.36
CA ASP A 749 10.04 -32.45 20.74
C ASP A 749 11.46 -33.02 20.90
N GLY A 750 12.25 -33.03 19.81
CA GLY A 750 13.60 -33.61 19.75
C GLY A 750 13.62 -35.15 19.75
N GLU A 751 12.46 -35.81 19.75
CA GLU A 751 12.30 -37.23 19.41
C GLU A 751 11.56 -37.40 18.05
N GLY A 752 11.38 -36.31 17.29
CA GLY A 752 10.73 -36.30 15.97
C GLY A 752 9.19 -36.28 16.03
N HIS A 753 8.61 -35.89 17.16
CA HIS A 753 7.17 -35.69 17.31
C HIS A 753 6.82 -34.21 17.46
N PHE A 754 5.63 -33.83 17.01
CA PHE A 754 5.17 -32.45 16.90
C PHE A 754 3.90 -32.19 17.73
N GLU A 755 3.84 -31.02 18.37
CA GLU A 755 2.61 -30.47 18.97
C GLU A 755 2.35 -29.04 18.49
N SER A 756 1.08 -28.68 18.27
CA SER A 756 0.72 -27.30 17.91
C SER A 756 0.76 -26.40 19.15
N VAL A 757 1.51 -25.31 19.06
CA VAL A 757 1.70 -24.31 20.13
C VAL A 757 1.26 -22.90 19.72
N ALA A 758 0.59 -22.74 18.57
CA ALA A 758 0.30 -21.42 17.97
C ALA A 758 -0.47 -20.45 18.89
N SER A 759 -1.44 -20.98 19.65
CA SER A 759 -2.26 -20.21 20.60
C SER A 759 -1.47 -19.81 21.85
N GLU A 760 -0.61 -20.69 22.38
CA GLU A 760 0.31 -20.39 23.48
C GLU A 760 1.41 -19.41 23.08
N ALA A 761 1.95 -19.56 21.87
CA ALA A 761 3.03 -18.75 21.32
C ALA A 761 2.55 -17.37 20.84
N GLY A 762 1.26 -17.18 20.57
CA GLY A 762 0.68 -15.89 20.16
C GLY A 762 0.70 -15.60 18.65
N VAL A 763 0.98 -16.61 17.81
CA VAL A 763 0.95 -16.52 16.33
C VAL A 763 -0.40 -16.93 15.73
N ALA A 764 -1.34 -17.39 16.57
CA ALA A 764 -2.71 -17.70 16.21
C ALA A 764 -3.49 -16.46 15.67
N LEU A 765 -4.13 -16.61 14.51
CA LEU A 765 -4.99 -15.60 13.88
C LEU A 765 -6.48 -16.00 13.92
N ASP A 766 -7.37 -15.10 13.51
CA ASP A 766 -8.82 -15.27 13.63
C ASP A 766 -9.44 -16.20 12.56
N ASP A 767 -10.58 -16.82 12.89
CA ASP A 767 -11.24 -17.83 12.03
C ASP A 767 -11.88 -17.28 10.74
N SER A 768 -11.85 -15.96 10.51
CA SER A 768 -12.25 -15.36 9.23
C SER A 768 -11.11 -15.15 8.23
N THR A 769 -9.84 -15.27 8.67
CA THR A 769 -8.63 -15.00 7.90
C THR A 769 -8.18 -16.21 7.05
N ILE A 770 -7.50 -15.95 5.93
CA ILE A 770 -6.76 -16.95 5.15
C ILE A 770 -5.29 -16.53 5.08
N GLY A 771 -4.40 -17.38 5.58
CA GLY A 771 -2.97 -17.25 5.38
C GLY A 771 -2.50 -17.93 4.09
N TRP A 772 -1.62 -17.24 3.36
CA TRP A 772 -0.92 -17.76 2.19
C TRP A 772 0.57 -17.93 2.52
N GLY A 773 1.50 -17.34 1.77
CA GLY A 773 2.93 -17.45 2.03
C GLY A 773 3.33 -16.96 3.43
N SER A 774 4.14 -17.74 4.12
CA SER A 774 4.89 -17.35 5.31
C SER A 774 6.38 -17.38 4.99
N ILE A 775 7.16 -16.54 5.65
CA ILE A 775 8.62 -16.67 5.75
C ILE A 775 9.07 -16.49 7.20
N SER A 776 10.21 -17.08 7.51
CA SER A 776 10.98 -16.83 8.72
C SER A 776 12.27 -16.06 8.38
N LEU A 777 12.59 -15.07 9.21
CA LEU A 777 13.81 -14.26 9.14
C LEU A 777 14.16 -13.76 10.56
N ASP A 778 15.33 -13.17 10.74
CA ASP A 778 15.69 -12.39 11.92
C ASP A 778 15.70 -10.92 11.47
N TYR A 779 14.68 -10.13 11.82
CA TYR A 779 14.50 -8.79 11.22
C TYR A 779 15.27 -7.68 11.95
N ASP A 780 15.50 -7.83 13.27
CA ASP A 780 16.24 -6.86 14.08
C ASP A 780 17.65 -7.32 14.50
N ASN A 781 18.10 -8.46 13.98
CA ASN A 781 19.42 -9.07 14.20
C ASN A 781 19.71 -9.43 15.67
N ASP A 782 18.68 -9.72 16.49
CA ASP A 782 18.88 -10.09 17.91
C ASP A 782 19.29 -11.56 18.13
N GLY A 783 19.13 -12.41 17.11
CA GLY A 783 19.47 -13.84 17.12
C GLY A 783 18.31 -14.79 17.44
N TYR A 784 17.06 -14.38 17.22
CA TYR A 784 15.87 -15.23 17.20
C TYR A 784 15.17 -15.17 15.83
N ARG A 785 14.30 -16.15 15.53
CA ARG A 785 13.62 -16.24 14.23
C ARG A 785 12.18 -15.73 14.34
N ASP A 786 11.93 -14.60 13.71
CA ASP A 786 10.62 -13.95 13.54
C ASP A 786 9.82 -14.59 12.40
N ILE A 787 8.53 -14.26 12.30
CA ILE A 787 7.62 -14.78 11.27
C ILE A 787 6.88 -13.63 10.57
N TYR A 788 6.96 -13.54 9.25
CA TYR A 788 6.09 -12.68 8.43
C TYR A 788 5.06 -13.53 7.67
N GLN A 789 3.79 -13.10 7.70
CA GLN A 789 2.66 -13.85 7.14
C GLN A 789 1.85 -13.03 6.14
N ALA A 790 1.79 -13.48 4.88
CA ALA A 790 0.91 -12.92 3.85
C ALA A 790 -0.54 -13.39 4.03
N LEU A 791 -1.51 -12.47 4.00
CA LEU A 791 -2.92 -12.74 4.31
C LEU A 791 -3.91 -12.31 3.21
N MET A 792 -5.11 -12.91 3.24
CA MET A 792 -6.27 -12.59 2.41
C MET A 792 -7.58 -12.94 3.15
N LEU A 793 -8.70 -12.25 2.88
CA LEU A 793 -10.03 -12.75 3.26
C LEU A 793 -10.75 -13.46 2.11
N TRP A 794 -11.64 -14.39 2.49
CA TRP A 794 -12.59 -15.13 1.65
C TRP A 794 -13.47 -14.29 0.67
N ASN A 795 -13.45 -12.96 0.74
CA ASN A 795 -14.43 -12.07 0.10
C ASN A 795 -13.85 -11.02 -0.89
N ASP A 796 -12.58 -11.16 -1.29
CA ASP A 796 -11.84 -10.38 -2.31
C ASP A 796 -11.71 -8.84 -2.12
N ARG A 797 -12.39 -8.22 -1.15
CA ARG A 797 -12.47 -6.74 -1.04
C ARG A 797 -11.62 -6.11 0.05
N THR A 798 -11.24 -6.88 1.05
CA THR A 798 -10.67 -6.38 2.30
C THR A 798 -9.72 -7.41 2.86
N SER A 799 -8.44 -7.11 3.05
CA SER A 799 -7.50 -7.99 3.76
C SER A 799 -7.36 -7.54 5.22
N PRO A 800 -7.08 -8.42 6.19
CA PRO A 800 -6.33 -8.03 7.37
C PRO A 800 -4.92 -7.59 6.93
N TYR A 801 -4.25 -6.81 7.75
CA TYR A 801 -2.87 -6.42 7.48
C TYR A 801 -1.94 -7.63 7.72
N ASN A 802 -0.97 -7.85 6.84
CA ASN A 802 0.04 -8.91 7.02
C ASN A 802 0.85 -8.69 8.31
N PRO A 803 0.80 -9.57 9.32
CA PRO A 803 1.55 -9.38 10.56
C PRO A 803 3.03 -9.75 10.38
N LEU A 804 3.86 -9.05 11.14
CA LEU A 804 5.22 -9.47 11.50
C LEU A 804 5.20 -9.83 12.98
N PHE A 805 5.39 -11.11 13.28
CA PHE A 805 5.48 -11.65 14.61
C PHE A 805 6.95 -11.62 15.05
N HIS A 806 7.31 -10.66 15.91
CA HIS A 806 8.63 -10.61 16.55
C HIS A 806 8.75 -11.72 17.59
N ASN A 807 9.86 -12.46 17.60
CA ASN A 807 10.12 -13.54 18.55
C ASN A 807 10.69 -12.98 19.87
N ASN A 808 9.98 -13.15 20.99
CA ASN A 808 10.39 -12.59 22.28
C ASN A 808 11.54 -13.38 22.96
N GLY A 809 12.03 -14.46 22.34
CA GLY A 809 13.12 -15.30 22.88
C GLY A 809 12.73 -16.16 24.09
N ASP A 810 11.43 -16.28 24.40
CA ASP A 810 10.90 -17.06 25.53
C ASP A 810 9.83 -18.10 25.13
N GLY A 811 9.72 -18.40 23.83
CA GLY A 811 8.68 -19.27 23.26
C GLY A 811 7.36 -18.55 22.97
N THR A 812 7.35 -17.22 23.01
CA THR A 812 6.21 -16.38 22.61
C THR A 812 6.61 -15.33 21.59
N PHE A 813 5.62 -14.85 20.82
CA PHE A 813 5.78 -13.83 19.80
C PHE A 813 4.93 -12.59 20.10
N THR A 814 5.39 -11.44 19.63
CA THR A 814 4.67 -10.16 19.64
C THR A 814 4.37 -9.76 18.20
N ASN A 815 3.09 -9.76 17.79
CA ASN A 815 2.70 -9.13 16.54
C ASN A 815 2.97 -7.61 16.61
N LEU A 816 3.79 -7.10 15.70
CA LEU A 816 4.16 -5.69 15.61
C LEU A 816 3.10 -4.83 14.91
N ASP A 817 2.13 -5.43 14.22
CA ASP A 817 1.18 -4.75 13.32
C ASP A 817 1.92 -3.69 12.47
N PHE A 818 1.44 -2.44 12.50
CA PHE A 818 1.97 -1.31 11.73
C PHE A 818 3.39 -0.89 12.12
N ALA A 819 3.90 -1.25 13.30
CA ALA A 819 5.28 -0.93 13.70
C ALA A 819 6.32 -1.68 12.85
N SER A 820 5.91 -2.76 12.17
CA SER A 820 6.73 -3.40 11.15
C SER A 820 7.03 -2.51 9.94
N GLY A 821 6.16 -1.56 9.58
CA GLY A 821 6.19 -0.85 8.29
C GLY A 821 5.78 -1.71 7.08
N ALA A 822 5.73 -3.04 7.21
CA ALA A 822 5.32 -3.98 6.17
C ALA A 822 3.94 -4.63 6.39
N ALA A 823 3.13 -4.01 7.25
CA ALA A 823 1.72 -4.32 7.50
C ALA A 823 0.83 -4.00 6.28
N ASP A 824 1.05 -4.73 5.19
CA ASP A 824 0.39 -4.49 3.91
C ASP A 824 -1.13 -4.81 3.99
N PRO A 825 -2.02 -3.91 3.51
CA PRO A 825 -3.48 -4.07 3.59
C PRO A 825 -4.09 -4.93 2.48
N GLY A 826 -3.29 -5.47 1.56
CA GLY A 826 -3.76 -6.11 0.33
C GLY A 826 -3.88 -7.62 0.43
N PRO A 827 -4.71 -8.24 -0.42
CA PRO A 827 -4.76 -9.70 -0.55
C PRO A 827 -3.41 -10.21 -1.08
N SER A 828 -2.61 -10.74 -0.19
CA SER A 828 -1.22 -11.15 -0.42
C SER A 828 -1.13 -12.68 -0.54
N ILE A 829 -0.19 -13.18 -1.37
CA ILE A 829 -0.07 -14.62 -1.67
C ILE A 829 1.35 -15.15 -1.52
N GLY A 830 2.29 -14.64 -2.34
CA GLY A 830 3.69 -15.08 -2.32
C GLY A 830 4.55 -14.15 -1.49
N VAL A 831 5.62 -14.66 -0.90
CA VAL A 831 6.64 -13.88 -0.20
C VAL A 831 7.99 -14.59 -0.28
N ALA A 832 9.07 -13.85 -0.55
CA ALA A 832 10.43 -14.39 -0.60
C ALA A 832 11.44 -13.39 -0.03
N TYR A 833 12.36 -13.86 0.81
CA TYR A 833 13.40 -13.03 1.44
C TYR A 833 14.76 -13.09 0.74
N ALA A 834 15.52 -12.02 0.91
CA ALA A 834 16.92 -11.84 0.53
C ALA A 834 17.50 -10.62 1.25
N ASP A 835 18.78 -10.63 1.57
CA ASP A 835 19.60 -9.41 1.75
C ASP A 835 20.00 -8.96 0.33
N TYR A 836 19.27 -8.01 -0.29
CA TYR A 836 19.42 -7.74 -1.73
C TYR A 836 20.47 -6.67 -2.05
N ASP A 837 20.92 -5.88 -1.07
CA ASP A 837 22.01 -4.91 -1.23
C ASP A 837 23.26 -5.15 -0.34
N ASN A 838 23.34 -6.35 0.28
CA ASN A 838 24.48 -6.85 1.04
C ASN A 838 24.84 -6.00 2.27
N ASP A 839 23.86 -5.36 2.92
CA ASP A 839 24.05 -4.56 4.14
C ASP A 839 23.93 -5.38 5.44
N GLY A 840 23.31 -6.58 5.35
CA GLY A 840 23.14 -7.55 6.42
C GLY A 840 21.79 -7.52 7.16
N TRP A 841 20.82 -6.75 6.69
CA TRP A 841 19.46 -6.75 7.20
C TRP A 841 18.53 -7.42 6.17
N VAL A 842 17.74 -8.41 6.61
CA VAL A 842 17.00 -9.25 5.66
C VAL A 842 15.77 -8.53 5.12
N ASP A 843 15.73 -8.31 3.81
CA ASP A 843 14.60 -7.75 3.05
C ASP A 843 13.62 -8.83 2.56
N PHE A 844 12.48 -8.41 2.01
CA PHE A 844 11.62 -9.33 1.26
C PHE A 844 10.76 -8.67 0.17
N VAL A 845 10.33 -9.49 -0.79
CA VAL A 845 9.37 -9.10 -1.83
C VAL A 845 8.05 -9.86 -1.67
N LEU A 846 6.94 -9.12 -1.77
CA LEU A 846 5.57 -9.56 -1.50
C LEU A 846 4.73 -9.60 -2.78
N GLY A 847 4.07 -10.73 -3.05
CA GLY A 847 3.23 -10.98 -4.23
C GLY A 847 1.74 -10.78 -3.91
N ASN A 848 1.02 -10.05 -4.77
CA ASN A 848 -0.30 -9.50 -4.45
C ASN A 848 -1.39 -9.94 -5.46
N TYR A 849 -2.52 -10.48 -4.98
CA TYR A 849 -3.61 -11.04 -5.82
C TYR A 849 -4.20 -10.02 -6.83
N HIS A 850 -4.22 -8.73 -6.47
CA HIS A 850 -4.84 -7.64 -7.26
C HIS A 850 -3.97 -6.38 -7.39
N ARG A 851 -2.68 -6.44 -7.05
CA ARG A 851 -1.76 -5.29 -7.11
C ARG A 851 -0.39 -5.76 -7.59
N SER A 852 0.48 -4.82 -7.95
CA SER A 852 1.89 -5.09 -8.25
C SER A 852 2.60 -5.73 -7.03
N TYR A 853 3.68 -6.46 -7.29
CA TYR A 853 4.62 -6.87 -6.24
C TYR A 853 5.10 -5.66 -5.42
N GLN A 854 5.38 -5.85 -4.13
CA GLN A 854 5.97 -4.83 -3.26
C GLN A 854 7.32 -5.31 -2.75
N LEU A 855 8.38 -4.51 -2.89
CA LEU A 855 9.68 -4.75 -2.25
C LEU A 855 9.75 -3.96 -0.95
N TYR A 856 10.03 -4.65 0.15
CA TYR A 856 10.23 -4.10 1.48
C TYR A 856 11.70 -4.19 1.85
N HIS A 857 12.35 -3.03 1.96
CA HIS A 857 13.73 -2.88 2.42
C HIS A 857 13.76 -2.78 3.94
N ASN A 858 14.77 -3.35 4.59
CA ASN A 858 14.91 -3.34 6.05
C ASN A 858 15.64 -2.07 6.54
N GLU A 859 14.96 -1.26 7.35
CA GLU A 859 15.48 0.01 7.88
C GLU A 859 16.01 -0.13 9.32
N ALA A 860 16.02 -1.33 9.91
CA ALA A 860 16.38 -1.55 11.32
C ALA A 860 17.84 -1.20 11.69
N LEU A 861 18.70 -0.99 10.68
CA LEU A 861 20.02 -0.33 10.81
C LEU A 861 19.91 1.06 11.50
N ALA A 862 18.74 1.72 11.44
CA ALA A 862 18.46 2.96 12.15
C ALA A 862 18.13 2.81 13.65
N ALA A 863 17.94 1.58 14.17
CA ALA A 863 17.33 1.32 15.47
C ALA A 863 18.24 0.68 16.54
N GLY A 864 19.26 -0.11 16.16
CA GLY A 864 20.01 -0.97 17.10
C GLY A 864 21.54 -0.83 17.07
N ASP A 865 22.18 -1.31 18.15
CA ASP A 865 23.62 -1.66 18.21
C ASP A 865 23.82 -3.18 17.89
N ASN A 866 22.89 -3.81 17.15
CA ASN A 866 22.92 -5.23 16.83
C ASN A 866 23.86 -5.53 15.64
N HIS A 867 24.40 -6.74 15.63
CA HIS A 867 25.42 -7.25 14.72
C HIS A 867 24.91 -8.47 13.94
N TRP A 868 25.46 -8.71 12.75
CA TRP A 868 24.99 -9.79 11.86
C TRP A 868 26.13 -10.67 11.32
N LEU A 869 25.77 -11.82 10.74
CA LEU A 869 26.67 -12.74 10.06
C LEU A 869 25.95 -13.48 8.92
N THR A 870 26.40 -13.27 7.67
CA THR A 870 25.84 -13.94 6.49
C THR A 870 26.77 -15.03 5.99
N LEU A 871 26.25 -16.25 5.75
CA LEU A 871 27.03 -17.40 5.28
C LEU A 871 26.49 -17.88 3.92
N LYS A 872 27.26 -17.66 2.85
CA LYS A 872 27.01 -18.24 1.52
C LYS A 872 27.79 -19.55 1.42
N LEU A 873 27.11 -20.68 1.63
CA LEU A 873 27.72 -22.01 1.51
C LEU A 873 27.86 -22.40 0.03
N VAL A 874 28.93 -23.11 -0.32
CA VAL A 874 29.17 -23.60 -1.69
C VAL A 874 29.79 -24.99 -1.63
N GLY A 875 29.05 -25.99 -2.10
CA GLY A 875 29.47 -27.38 -2.15
C GLY A 875 30.42 -27.73 -3.30
N GLY A 876 30.81 -28.99 -3.33
CA GLY A 876 31.59 -29.58 -4.43
C GLY A 876 32.21 -30.92 -4.08
N GLY A 877 32.17 -31.88 -5.01
CA GLY A 877 32.59 -33.25 -4.76
C GLY A 877 31.36 -34.14 -4.51
N PRO A 878 31.13 -34.65 -3.29
CA PRO A 878 29.94 -35.42 -2.94
C PRO A 878 28.77 -34.53 -2.44
N VAL A 879 28.91 -33.21 -2.49
CA VAL A 879 27.89 -32.24 -2.05
C VAL A 879 27.53 -31.36 -3.25
N ASN A 880 26.23 -31.21 -3.51
CA ASN A 880 25.67 -30.33 -4.54
C ASN A 880 26.17 -28.87 -4.41
N ARG A 881 26.24 -28.14 -5.53
CA ARG A 881 26.84 -26.79 -5.60
C ARG A 881 26.26 -25.85 -4.58
N ASP A 882 24.94 -25.79 -4.55
CA ASP A 882 24.14 -24.89 -3.73
C ASP A 882 24.18 -25.24 -2.23
N ALA A 883 24.81 -26.38 -1.89
CA ALA A 883 24.94 -26.89 -0.52
C ALA A 883 23.59 -27.13 0.18
N VAL A 884 22.53 -27.43 -0.58
CA VAL A 884 21.20 -27.75 -0.04
C VAL A 884 21.31 -28.96 0.90
N GLY A 885 20.69 -28.84 2.08
CA GLY A 885 20.83 -29.78 3.21
C GLY A 885 22.05 -29.55 4.11
N ALA A 886 22.90 -28.55 3.83
CA ALA A 886 23.96 -28.16 4.76
C ALA A 886 23.38 -27.36 5.94
N LYS A 887 23.67 -27.81 7.16
CA LYS A 887 23.25 -27.17 8.42
C LYS A 887 24.40 -26.36 9.01
N ALA A 888 24.20 -25.07 9.24
CA ALA A 888 25.16 -24.18 9.88
C ALA A 888 24.79 -23.93 11.34
N PHE A 889 25.75 -24.11 12.25
CA PHE A 889 25.60 -23.92 13.68
C PHE A 889 26.43 -22.71 14.11
N VAL A 890 25.77 -21.67 14.65
CA VAL A 890 26.39 -20.38 15.00
C VAL A 890 26.22 -20.12 16.49
N THR A 891 27.31 -20.20 17.25
CA THR A 891 27.30 -20.01 18.72
C THR A 891 27.87 -18.64 19.11
N THR A 892 27.03 -17.78 19.70
CA THR A 892 27.35 -16.43 20.18
C THR A 892 28.08 -16.43 21.53
N GLY A 893 28.62 -15.27 21.94
CA GLY A 893 29.44 -15.11 23.16
C GLY A 893 28.68 -15.34 24.48
N ASP A 894 27.35 -15.22 24.46
CA ASP A 894 26.44 -15.56 25.55
C ASP A 894 26.27 -17.08 25.77
N GLY A 895 26.56 -17.88 24.74
CA GLY A 895 26.40 -19.34 24.70
C GLY A 895 25.11 -19.83 24.03
N ARG A 896 24.26 -18.94 23.49
CA ARG A 896 23.17 -19.30 22.57
C ARG A 896 23.76 -19.86 21.28
N THR A 897 23.05 -20.81 20.66
CA THR A 897 23.42 -21.37 19.35
C THR A 897 22.19 -21.35 18.46
N GLN A 898 22.33 -20.82 17.26
CA GLN A 898 21.30 -20.84 16.23
C GLN A 898 21.64 -21.92 15.20
N VAL A 899 20.62 -22.58 14.65
CA VAL A 899 20.75 -23.56 13.56
C VAL A 899 19.97 -23.09 12.34
N GLN A 900 20.60 -23.10 11.17
CA GLN A 900 19.90 -22.89 9.89
C GLN A 900 20.36 -23.91 8.85
N GLU A 901 19.45 -24.32 7.97
CA GLU A 901 19.69 -25.27 6.88
C GLU A 901 19.52 -24.57 5.53
N VAL A 902 20.42 -24.82 4.58
CA VAL A 902 20.23 -24.35 3.20
C VAL A 902 19.09 -25.15 2.56
N ARG A 903 17.95 -24.49 2.33
CA ARG A 903 16.75 -25.06 1.73
C ARG A 903 16.43 -24.36 0.41
N CYS A 904 16.32 -25.13 -0.67
CA CYS A 904 16.06 -24.57 -2.00
C CYS A 904 14.59 -24.76 -2.41
N GLY A 905 13.86 -23.66 -2.48
CA GLY A 905 12.40 -23.63 -2.63
C GLY A 905 11.69 -23.76 -1.29
N LEU A 906 11.02 -22.69 -0.87
CA LEU A 906 10.20 -22.60 0.34
C LEU A 906 9.24 -21.40 0.20
N ALA A 907 8.27 -21.26 1.10
CA ALA A 907 7.17 -20.30 1.01
C ALA A 907 6.28 -20.50 -0.25
N MET A 908 5.14 -19.81 -0.27
CA MET A 908 4.10 -20.03 -1.29
C MET A 908 4.58 -19.55 -2.67
N GLY A 909 4.76 -20.47 -3.61
CA GLY A 909 5.21 -20.20 -4.99
C GLY A 909 6.65 -19.73 -5.14
N SER A 910 7.44 -19.68 -4.07
CA SER A 910 8.59 -18.77 -3.97
C SER A 910 9.95 -19.47 -3.87
N GLY A 911 11.02 -18.69 -4.10
CA GLY A 911 12.40 -19.07 -3.88
C GLY A 911 13.17 -17.97 -3.13
N ASN A 912 13.45 -18.21 -1.86
CA ASN A 912 14.32 -17.35 -1.04
C ASN A 912 15.77 -17.39 -1.55
N ALA A 913 16.59 -16.42 -1.16
CA ALA A 913 18.03 -16.51 -1.33
C ALA A 913 18.62 -17.69 -0.52
N LEU A 914 19.61 -18.39 -1.07
CA LEU A 914 20.25 -19.56 -0.45
C LEU A 914 21.33 -19.24 0.59
N ALA A 915 21.55 -17.95 0.90
CA ALA A 915 22.46 -17.55 1.97
C ALA A 915 21.77 -17.66 3.33
N LEU A 916 22.53 -18.02 4.35
CA LEU A 916 22.04 -18.12 5.73
C LEU A 916 22.35 -16.83 6.50
N TYR A 917 21.37 -16.30 7.21
CA TYR A 917 21.38 -14.95 7.80
C TYR A 917 21.20 -15.04 9.32
N PHE A 918 22.24 -14.72 10.09
CA PHE A 918 22.26 -14.86 11.54
C PHE A 918 22.43 -13.50 12.24
N GLY A 919 21.44 -13.08 13.02
CA GLY A 919 21.61 -12.01 14.00
C GLY A 919 22.47 -12.48 15.17
N LEU A 920 23.35 -11.62 15.66
CA LEU A 920 24.27 -11.89 16.76
C LEU A 920 23.95 -11.04 18.01
N GLY A 921 22.90 -10.22 17.95
CA GLY A 921 22.63 -9.19 18.95
C GLY A 921 23.86 -8.31 19.17
N PRO A 922 24.28 -8.04 20.42
CA PRO A 922 25.44 -7.19 20.71
C PRO A 922 26.81 -7.89 20.55
N GLU A 923 26.88 -9.14 20.05
CA GLU A 923 28.12 -9.90 19.98
C GLU A 923 28.88 -9.67 18.66
N SER A 924 30.09 -9.12 18.75
CA SER A 924 30.98 -8.80 17.61
C SER A 924 31.53 -9.99 16.78
N GLY A 925 30.90 -11.17 16.88
CA GLY A 925 31.28 -12.40 16.19
C GLY A 925 30.91 -13.66 16.96
N ALA A 926 30.92 -14.81 16.27
CA ALA A 926 30.45 -16.10 16.76
C ALA A 926 31.40 -17.25 16.40
N GLN A 927 31.28 -18.39 17.08
CA GLN A 927 31.88 -19.65 16.63
C GLN A 927 30.97 -20.28 15.57
N VAL A 928 31.55 -20.77 14.47
CA VAL A 928 30.77 -21.43 13.39
C VAL A 928 31.28 -22.84 13.10
N GLU A 929 30.35 -23.78 13.00
CA GLU A 929 30.55 -25.13 12.44
C GLU A 929 29.50 -25.40 11.35
N ILE A 930 29.94 -25.92 10.21
CA ILE A 930 29.04 -26.39 9.13
C ILE A 930 29.00 -27.91 9.18
N ARG A 931 27.80 -28.51 9.15
CA ARG A 931 27.56 -29.92 8.82
C ARG A 931 27.08 -30.00 7.37
N TRP A 932 27.79 -30.74 6.54
CA TRP A 932 27.46 -30.92 5.12
C TRP A 932 26.59 -32.18 4.90
N PRO A 933 25.83 -32.26 3.79
CA PRO A 933 24.99 -33.43 3.47
C PRO A 933 25.74 -34.78 3.43
N ASP A 934 27.03 -34.78 3.12
CA ASP A 934 27.87 -36.00 3.13
C ASP A 934 28.24 -36.51 4.55
N GLY A 935 27.64 -35.92 5.59
CA GLY A 935 27.87 -36.22 6.99
C GLY A 935 29.20 -35.70 7.54
N THR A 936 29.92 -34.83 6.81
CA THR A 936 31.16 -34.22 7.31
C THR A 936 30.92 -32.89 8.03
N SER A 937 31.70 -32.64 9.09
CA SER A 937 31.72 -31.37 9.83
C SER A 937 32.96 -30.54 9.50
N GLN A 938 32.76 -29.23 9.29
CA GLN A 938 33.76 -28.22 9.01
C GLN A 938 33.67 -27.08 10.05
N ALA A 939 34.42 -27.22 11.14
CA ALA A 939 34.55 -26.17 12.16
C ALA A 939 35.44 -25.03 11.66
N LEU A 940 34.84 -23.85 11.47
CA LEU A 940 35.54 -22.62 11.04
C LEU A 940 36.18 -21.90 12.23
N GLY A 941 35.58 -22.03 13.42
CA GLY A 941 35.97 -21.32 14.64
C GLY A 941 35.36 -19.92 14.69
N PHE A 942 36.05 -18.97 15.31
CA PHE A 942 35.52 -17.61 15.50
C PHE A 942 35.56 -16.79 14.20
N LEU A 943 34.38 -16.44 13.68
CA LEU A 943 34.19 -15.42 12.65
C LEU A 943 33.82 -14.09 13.30
N ALA A 944 34.25 -12.98 12.69
CA ALA A 944 33.84 -11.64 13.12
C ALA A 944 32.52 -11.24 12.46
N ALA A 945 31.71 -10.45 13.15
CA ALA A 945 30.44 -9.92 12.66
C ALA A 945 30.59 -8.92 11.50
N ASP A 946 29.45 -8.43 11.03
CA ASP A 946 29.27 -7.37 10.03
C ASP A 946 29.90 -7.73 8.67
N GLN A 947 29.84 -9.02 8.32
CA GLN A 947 30.55 -9.62 7.19
C GLN A 947 29.78 -10.81 6.60
N ALA A 948 29.65 -10.82 5.28
CA ALA A 948 29.28 -12.00 4.51
C ALA A 948 30.52 -12.88 4.22
N TYR A 949 30.40 -14.19 4.43
CA TYR A 949 31.46 -15.16 4.16
C TYR A 949 31.02 -16.20 3.14
N GLU A 950 31.78 -16.34 2.05
CA GLU A 950 31.67 -17.49 1.15
C GLU A 950 32.44 -18.67 1.76
N ILE A 951 31.73 -19.73 2.15
CA ILE A 951 32.32 -20.93 2.75
C ILE A 951 32.23 -22.10 1.77
N ARG A 952 33.38 -22.57 1.31
CA ARG A 952 33.48 -23.71 0.40
C ARG A 952 33.69 -25.02 1.16
N TYR A 953 33.07 -26.09 0.68
CA TYR A 953 33.29 -27.46 1.17
C TYR A 953 34.76 -27.87 0.97
N ASP A 954 35.44 -28.20 2.07
CA ASP A 954 36.87 -28.57 2.10
C ASP A 954 37.04 -29.97 2.76
N ALA A 955 36.89 -31.03 1.95
CA ALA A 955 36.92 -32.42 2.42
C ALA A 955 38.15 -32.75 3.30
N PRO A 956 37.97 -33.35 4.50
CA PRO A 956 39.07 -33.66 5.39
C PRO A 956 40.06 -34.67 4.77
N PRO A 957 41.38 -34.52 4.98
CA PRO A 957 42.40 -35.28 4.26
C PRO A 957 42.37 -36.78 4.58
N VAL A 958 41.79 -37.57 3.68
CA VAL A 958 41.55 -39.02 3.81
C VAL A 958 42.83 -39.79 4.17
N MET A 959 42.92 -40.29 5.41
CA MET A 959 44.04 -41.10 5.87
C MET A 959 44.06 -42.48 5.18
N SER A 960 44.93 -42.63 4.16
CA SER A 960 44.95 -43.83 3.33
C SER A 960 45.40 -45.10 4.08
N LYS A 961 44.43 -45.97 4.38
CA LYS A 961 44.55 -47.43 4.62
C LYS A 961 45.40 -47.91 5.81
N ARG A 962 44.77 -48.73 6.64
CA ARG A 962 45.31 -50.07 6.93
C ARG A 962 44.43 -51.13 6.27
N SER A 963 45.08 -52.04 5.52
CA SER A 963 44.45 -53.29 5.10
C SER A 963 44.70 -54.36 6.16
N GLU A 964 43.67 -54.76 6.90
CA GLU A 964 43.79 -55.91 7.81
C GLU A 964 43.62 -57.22 7.03
N THR A 965 44.76 -57.84 6.68
CA THR A 965 44.81 -59.27 6.39
C THR A 965 45.12 -60.01 7.69
N SER A 966 44.22 -60.90 8.12
CA SER A 966 44.36 -61.73 9.32
C SER A 966 45.64 -62.60 9.32
N PRO A 967 46.07 -63.10 10.49
CA PRO A 967 45.60 -64.41 10.92
C PRO A 967 44.71 -64.39 12.17
#